data_AF-A0A6J8E9Q5-F1
#
_entry.id   AF-A0A6J8E9Q5-F1
#
_cell.length_a   1.000
_cell.length_b   1.000
_cell.length_c   1.000
_cell.angle_alpha   90.00
_cell.angle_beta   90.00
_cell.angle_gamma   90.00
#
_symmetry.space_group_name_H-M   'P 1'
#
loop_
_entity.id
_entity.type
_entity.pdbx_description
1 polymer ?
#
loop_
_entity_poly.entity_id
_entity_poly.type
_entity_poly.pdbx_seq_one_letter_code
_entity_poly.pdbx_strand_id
1 'polypeptide(L)'
;MALQNKSLGKTAKNMQQEVRVLLMELVNMAQQNKSLGKTAKDMQQEVRVILMDLVNMALQNKSMGKTAKDMQQEVKVLLMELVNMALQNKSLGKTAKDMQQEELKTELSKLEQDHSKWKKKSQQIAMSIDDSSITQKEEDKHLKDVANNRKDQTKLLSEALVYRMELEERSLKTLKPELSSEQIKEELSVILLTDLQDQQERDSTAVQNIIQKQQSAEDLNNLKKMQRLSEREGWFNNLSKTLFQLSSQDDDDDDSDESTQEAIEKRKQVLEKEYKEEREAKIQEGIKTELSKLEQDHSKWKKKSQQIAMSIDDSSITQKEEDKHLKDVANNRKDQTKLLSEALVYRMECNGRKITKDFETRVIFRTNKKEELSVILLTDLQDQQERDSTAVQNIIQKQQSAEDLNNLKKMQRLSEREGWFNNLSKTLFQLSSQDDDDDDSDESTQEAIEKRKQVLEKEYKEEREAKNTGRKYILSAMRAKMTGEEIDVQAELKQLEKEQQAKRKALDEELAKQKQALKDKINAKKRKGQEKEEEEIEAYHLLMLQQSQAEKSKEAVDGEKSRQSNKLQDKIRLRKEERMRLKQEAGMPASEEESNSRPSTVDSKGPPPLFSLHREKTVVNVDITEDQKQAVFNKLVREQTSLHDKIKQQQEQQQEMLKRRLDKSRGKKEMQAKEIMDMSERQKKEYHKTKTEERDRQLQQMQQRISKHRARSRSPNNMGASPIPEDQE
;
A
#
# COMPACT_ATOMS: atom_id res chain seq x y z
N MET A 1 75.20 52.44 -22.14
CA MET A 1 74.01 53.12 -21.55
C MET A 1 72.70 52.86 -22.30
N ALA A 2 72.59 53.06 -23.63
CA ALA A 2 71.30 52.89 -24.34
C ALA A 2 70.67 51.48 -24.26
N LEU A 3 71.48 50.41 -24.30
CA LEU A 3 71.00 49.03 -24.17
C LEU A 3 70.48 48.71 -22.76
N GLN A 4 71.12 49.26 -21.73
CA GLN A 4 70.72 49.11 -20.32
C GLN A 4 69.42 49.85 -20.02
N ASN A 5 69.20 51.03 -20.62
CA ASN A 5 67.92 51.74 -20.52
C ASN A 5 66.79 50.99 -21.24
N LYS A 6 67.08 50.30 -22.36
CA LYS A 6 66.09 49.44 -23.03
C LYS A 6 65.74 48.20 -22.21
N SER A 7 66.70 47.56 -21.54
CA SER A 7 66.40 46.40 -20.68
C SER A 7 65.60 46.83 -19.45
N LEU A 8 65.99 47.91 -18.78
CA LEU A 8 65.25 48.49 -17.65
C LEU A 8 63.82 48.89 -18.04
N GLY A 9 63.64 49.48 -19.22
CA GLY A 9 62.31 49.81 -19.74
C GLY A 9 61.43 48.59 -20.02
N LYS A 10 62.00 47.47 -20.47
CA LYS A 10 61.28 46.20 -20.62
C LYS A 10 60.94 45.58 -19.26
N THR A 11 61.87 45.56 -18.32
CA THR A 11 61.62 45.06 -16.96
C THR A 11 60.54 45.89 -16.26
N ALA A 12 60.56 47.22 -16.40
CA ALA A 12 59.53 48.10 -15.86
C ALA A 12 58.15 47.82 -16.47
N LYS A 13 58.06 47.58 -17.79
CA LYS A 13 56.80 47.20 -18.45
C LYS A 13 56.29 45.83 -17.99
N ASN A 14 57.17 44.84 -17.83
CA ASN A 14 56.81 43.53 -17.32
C ASN A 14 56.30 43.62 -15.88
N MET A 15 56.99 44.37 -15.00
CA MET A 15 56.53 44.61 -13.63
C MET A 15 55.18 45.34 -13.60
N GLN A 16 54.96 46.33 -14.47
CA GLN A 16 53.65 46.99 -14.60
C GLN A 16 52.55 46.02 -15.04
N GLN A 17 52.87 45.07 -15.92
CA GLN A 17 51.94 44.05 -16.37
C GLN A 17 51.63 43.03 -15.26
N GLU A 18 52.65 42.57 -14.52
CA GLU A 18 52.48 41.69 -13.35
C GLU A 18 51.65 42.35 -12.25
N VAL A 19 51.91 43.62 -11.92
CA VAL A 19 51.10 44.40 -10.97
C VAL A 19 49.64 44.48 -11.42
N ARG A 20 49.39 44.62 -12.73
CA ARG A 20 48.02 44.67 -13.27
C ARG A 20 47.30 43.33 -13.12
N VAL A 21 48.00 42.21 -13.34
CA VAL A 21 47.45 40.86 -13.16
C VAL A 21 47.13 40.61 -11.69
N LEU A 22 48.06 40.92 -10.77
CA LEU A 22 47.85 40.78 -9.32
C LEU A 22 46.68 41.63 -8.82
N LEU A 23 46.51 42.85 -9.35
CA LEU A 23 45.34 43.69 -9.01
C LEU A 23 44.03 43.07 -9.49
N MET A 24 43.98 42.48 -10.69
CA MET A 24 42.80 41.75 -11.18
C MET A 24 42.49 40.52 -10.31
N GLU A 25 43.50 39.75 -9.92
CA GLU A 25 43.33 38.61 -9.02
C GLU A 25 42.80 39.04 -7.64
N LEU A 26 43.30 40.15 -7.10
CA LEU A 26 42.84 40.68 -5.81
C LEU A 26 41.38 41.18 -5.87
N VAL A 27 40.97 41.79 -6.98
CA VAL A 27 39.57 42.16 -7.24
C VAL A 27 38.68 40.92 -7.34
N ASN A 28 39.12 39.87 -8.04
CA ASN A 28 38.38 38.61 -8.14
C ASN A 28 38.23 37.92 -6.78
N MET A 29 39.30 37.86 -5.97
CA MET A 29 39.25 37.33 -4.60
C MET A 29 38.29 38.14 -3.71
N ALA A 30 38.28 39.46 -3.83
CA ALA A 30 37.35 40.31 -3.09
C ALA A 30 35.88 40.05 -3.50
N GLN A 31 35.61 39.82 -4.79
CA GLN A 31 34.28 39.44 -5.27
C GLN A 31 33.85 38.05 -4.78
N GLN A 32 34.77 37.08 -4.77
CA GLN A 32 34.51 35.74 -4.24
C GLN A 32 34.24 35.75 -2.73
N ASN A 33 34.96 36.57 -1.96
CA ASN A 33 34.67 36.75 -0.53
C ASN A 33 33.30 37.39 -0.30
N LYS A 34 32.87 38.31 -1.17
CA LYS A 34 31.54 38.91 -1.11
C LYS A 34 30.44 37.89 -1.40
N SER A 35 30.62 36.98 -2.36
CA SER A 35 29.65 35.92 -2.64
C SER A 35 29.58 34.88 -1.52
N LEU A 36 30.72 34.46 -0.96
CA LEU A 36 30.76 33.57 0.22
C LEU A 36 30.06 34.19 1.44
N GLY A 37 30.26 35.48 1.68
CA GLY A 37 29.56 36.20 2.75
C GLY A 37 28.05 36.25 2.55
N LYS A 38 27.56 36.28 1.30
CA LYS A 38 26.14 36.16 0.97
C LYS A 38 25.64 34.73 1.24
N THR A 39 26.33 33.71 0.74
CA THR A 39 25.98 32.30 0.98
C THR A 39 25.94 31.94 2.47
N ALA A 40 26.86 32.48 3.29
CA ALA A 40 26.84 32.27 4.73
C ALA A 40 25.62 32.89 5.40
N LYS A 41 25.17 34.08 4.96
CA LYS A 41 23.94 34.71 5.45
C LYS A 41 22.70 33.93 5.03
N ASP A 42 22.66 33.45 3.79
CA ASP A 42 21.56 32.64 3.27
C ASP A 42 21.45 31.32 4.06
N MET A 43 22.57 30.63 4.33
CA MET A 43 22.59 29.43 5.19
C MET A 43 22.16 29.73 6.63
N GLN A 44 22.58 30.86 7.22
CA GLN A 44 22.12 31.27 8.54
C GLN A 44 20.61 31.51 8.57
N GLN A 45 20.04 32.05 7.48
CA GLN A 45 18.61 32.23 7.34
C GLN A 45 17.88 30.90 7.21
N GLU A 46 18.37 29.96 6.40
CA GLU A 46 17.83 28.60 6.30
C GLU A 46 17.86 27.86 7.64
N VAL A 47 18.97 27.91 8.38
CA VAL A 47 19.07 27.32 9.72
C VAL A 47 18.06 27.93 10.69
N ARG A 48 17.83 29.25 10.62
CA ARG A 48 16.81 29.92 11.44
C ARG A 48 15.40 29.44 11.11
N VAL A 49 15.09 29.26 9.81
CA VAL A 49 13.79 28.71 9.37
C VAL A 49 13.62 27.27 9.87
N ILE A 50 14.62 26.41 9.70
CA ILE A 50 14.59 25.01 10.18
C ILE A 50 14.40 24.94 11.70
N LEU A 51 15.08 25.79 12.47
CA LEU A 51 14.91 25.85 13.93
C LEU A 51 13.49 26.29 14.32
N MET A 52 12.92 27.26 13.61
CA MET A 52 11.55 27.72 13.84
C MET A 52 10.53 26.61 13.51
N ASP A 53 10.74 25.85 12.43
CA ASP A 53 9.92 24.69 12.09
C ASP A 53 10.03 23.58 13.14
N LEU A 54 11.23 23.30 13.67
CA LEU A 54 11.43 22.35 14.76
C LEU A 54 10.71 22.77 16.05
N VAL A 55 10.78 24.05 16.41
CA VAL A 55 10.06 24.59 17.58
C VAL A 55 8.54 24.48 17.38
N ASN A 56 8.04 24.83 16.19
CA ASN A 56 6.62 24.71 15.87
C ASN A 56 6.15 23.25 15.92
N MET A 57 6.94 22.31 15.38
CA MET A 57 6.66 20.87 15.49
C MET A 57 6.63 20.39 16.95
N ALA A 58 7.57 20.84 17.79
CA ALA A 58 7.60 20.48 19.21
C ALA A 58 6.38 21.02 19.98
N LEU A 59 5.98 22.27 19.72
CA LEU A 59 4.77 22.85 20.30
C LEU A 59 3.51 22.11 19.84
N GLN A 60 3.43 21.74 18.56
CA GLN A 60 2.32 20.98 18.01
C GLN A 60 2.25 19.57 18.62
N ASN A 61 3.38 18.89 18.83
CA ASN A 61 3.40 17.59 19.52
C ASN A 61 2.89 17.71 20.96
N LYS A 62 3.26 18.79 21.66
CA LYS A 62 2.77 19.03 23.02
C LYS A 62 1.26 19.28 23.05
N SER A 63 0.72 20.04 22.08
CA SER A 63 -0.72 20.26 22.00
C SER A 63 -1.48 18.98 21.67
N MET A 64 -0.99 18.17 20.71
CA MET A 64 -1.61 16.87 20.38
C MET A 64 -1.61 15.91 21.57
N GLY A 65 -0.53 15.89 22.37
CA GLY A 65 -0.48 15.08 23.59
C GLY A 65 -1.50 15.50 24.65
N LYS A 66 -1.85 16.79 24.74
CA LYS A 66 -2.93 17.26 25.61
C LYS A 66 -4.30 16.82 25.07
N THR A 67 -4.57 17.05 23.79
CA THR A 67 -5.83 16.65 23.14
C THR A 67 -6.08 15.14 23.26
N ALA A 68 -5.04 14.32 23.13
CA ALA A 68 -5.15 12.88 23.32
C ALA A 68 -5.61 12.49 24.73
N LYS A 69 -5.09 13.15 25.77
CA LYS A 69 -5.52 12.91 27.16
C LYS A 69 -6.96 13.36 27.41
N ASP A 70 -7.34 14.52 26.87
CA ASP A 70 -8.70 15.04 26.98
C ASP A 70 -9.69 14.07 26.31
N MET A 71 -9.38 13.57 25.11
CA MET A 71 -10.18 12.53 24.43
C MET A 71 -10.25 11.22 25.23
N GLN A 72 -9.14 10.76 25.83
CA GLN A 72 -9.14 9.56 26.68
C GLN A 72 -10.10 9.70 27.86
N GLN A 73 -10.12 10.89 28.48
CA GLN A 73 -11.03 11.19 29.58
C GLN A 73 -12.49 11.24 29.11
N GLU A 74 -12.78 11.84 27.97
CA GLU A 74 -14.13 11.85 27.37
C GLU A 74 -14.62 10.42 27.07
N VAL A 75 -13.77 9.57 26.50
CA VAL A 75 -14.09 8.16 26.21
C VAL A 75 -14.42 7.40 27.50
N LYS A 76 -13.68 7.66 28.60
CA LYS A 76 -13.95 7.06 29.91
C LYS A 76 -15.29 7.50 30.50
N VAL A 77 -15.59 8.80 30.42
CA VAL A 77 -16.89 9.35 30.87
C VAL A 77 -18.03 8.72 30.08
N LEU A 78 -17.89 8.62 28.76
CA LEU A 78 -18.90 7.98 27.92
C LEU A 78 -19.10 6.50 28.24
N LEU A 79 -18.03 5.71 28.48
CA LEU A 79 -18.19 4.32 28.90
C LEU A 79 -19.04 4.23 30.18
N MET A 80 -18.79 5.10 31.16
CA MET A 80 -19.59 5.13 32.40
C MET A 80 -21.05 5.51 32.14
N GLU A 81 -21.30 6.48 31.25
CA GLU A 81 -22.67 6.82 30.83
C GLU A 81 -23.37 5.65 30.13
N LEU A 82 -22.66 4.92 29.26
CA LEU A 82 -23.16 3.74 28.58
C LEU A 82 -23.44 2.60 29.56
N VAL A 83 -22.57 2.35 30.54
CA VAL A 83 -22.81 1.37 31.60
C VAL A 83 -24.09 1.72 32.36
N ASN A 84 -24.28 2.99 32.72
CA ASN A 84 -25.51 3.45 33.36
C ASN A 84 -26.74 3.25 32.47
N MET A 85 -26.66 3.58 31.18
CA MET A 85 -27.74 3.34 30.22
C MET A 85 -28.06 1.85 30.06
N ALA A 86 -27.04 1.00 29.97
CA ALA A 86 -27.18 -0.45 29.88
C ALA A 86 -27.88 -1.03 31.12
N LEU A 87 -27.47 -0.59 32.31
CA LEU A 87 -28.10 -0.99 33.58
C LEU A 87 -29.55 -0.49 33.72
N GLN A 88 -29.88 0.66 33.13
CA GLN A 88 -31.24 1.21 33.12
C GLN A 88 -32.15 0.53 32.07
N ASN A 89 -31.59 -0.08 31.02
CA ASN A 89 -32.33 -0.76 29.96
C ASN A 89 -32.85 -2.14 30.39
N LYS A 90 -33.83 -2.13 31.30
CA LYS A 90 -34.39 -3.35 31.92
C LYS A 90 -34.99 -4.33 30.92
N SER A 91 -35.56 -3.86 29.81
CA SER A 91 -36.14 -4.75 28.79
C SER A 91 -35.06 -5.52 28.04
N LEU A 92 -34.03 -4.83 27.54
CA LEU A 92 -32.95 -5.47 26.79
C LEU A 92 -32.12 -6.37 27.71
N GLY A 93 -31.87 -5.94 28.95
CA GLY A 93 -31.16 -6.74 29.93
C GLY A 93 -31.90 -8.02 30.33
N LYS A 94 -33.23 -8.05 30.29
CA LYS A 94 -34.00 -9.30 30.47
C LYS A 94 -33.86 -10.21 29.27
N THR A 95 -34.03 -9.68 28.06
CA THR A 95 -33.85 -10.45 26.83
C THR A 95 -32.46 -11.07 26.76
N ALA A 96 -31.40 -10.31 27.08
CA ALA A 96 -30.03 -10.80 27.09
C ALA A 96 -29.82 -11.96 28.08
N LYS A 97 -30.45 -11.90 29.26
CA LYS A 97 -30.39 -12.98 30.26
C LYS A 97 -31.02 -14.27 29.79
N ASP A 98 -32.08 -14.19 28.99
CA ASP A 98 -32.79 -15.35 28.46
C ASP A 98 -32.10 -15.95 27.21
N MET A 99 -31.20 -15.20 26.56
CA MET A 99 -30.46 -15.64 25.36
C MET A 99 -29.34 -16.63 25.69
N GLN A 100 -29.03 -17.52 24.76
CA GLN A 100 -27.84 -18.38 24.87
C GLN A 100 -26.54 -17.61 24.60
N GLN A 101 -25.40 -18.14 25.05
CA GLN A 101 -24.09 -17.48 24.86
C GLN A 101 -23.77 -17.24 23.37
N GLU A 102 -24.08 -18.21 22.50
CA GLU A 102 -23.87 -18.09 21.05
C GLU A 102 -24.83 -17.08 20.38
N GLU A 103 -26.05 -16.94 20.90
CA GLU A 103 -27.01 -15.93 20.44
C GLU A 103 -26.53 -14.52 20.80
N LEU A 104 -26.01 -14.35 22.02
CA LEU A 104 -25.41 -13.09 22.47
C LEU A 104 -24.21 -12.69 21.60
N LYS A 105 -23.30 -13.63 21.30
CA LYS A 105 -22.18 -13.40 20.38
C LYS A 105 -22.66 -13.02 18.98
N THR A 106 -23.72 -13.67 18.49
CA THR A 106 -24.29 -13.40 17.16
C THR A 106 -24.90 -12.00 17.08
N GLU A 107 -25.70 -11.59 18.07
CA GLU A 107 -26.27 -10.24 18.12
C GLU A 107 -25.19 -9.17 18.29
N LEU A 108 -24.16 -9.44 19.09
CA LEU A 108 -23.01 -8.54 19.25
C LEU A 108 -22.24 -8.38 17.91
N SER A 109 -22.07 -9.45 17.14
CA SER A 109 -21.48 -9.38 15.79
C SER A 109 -22.37 -8.63 14.78
N LYS A 110 -23.69 -8.77 14.87
CA LYS A 110 -24.62 -8.00 14.05
C LYS A 110 -24.55 -6.50 14.38
N LEU A 111 -24.50 -6.14 15.66
CA LEU A 111 -24.29 -4.76 16.10
C LEU A 111 -22.92 -4.20 15.66
N GLU A 112 -21.88 -5.02 15.63
CA GLU A 112 -20.57 -4.64 15.08
C GLU A 112 -20.68 -4.29 13.58
N GLN A 113 -21.39 -5.10 12.80
CA GLN A 113 -21.64 -4.84 11.38
C GLN A 113 -22.45 -3.55 11.17
N ASP A 114 -23.50 -3.34 11.97
CA ASP A 114 -24.33 -2.14 11.87
C ASP A 114 -23.57 -0.89 12.32
N HIS A 115 -22.71 -0.99 13.33
CA HIS A 115 -21.77 0.07 13.70
C HIS A 115 -20.76 0.37 12.58
N SER A 116 -20.26 -0.65 11.88
CA SER A 116 -19.37 -0.47 10.72
C SER A 116 -20.07 0.24 9.56
N LYS A 117 -21.33 -0.12 9.24
CA LYS A 117 -22.15 0.58 8.24
C LYS A 117 -22.42 2.03 8.65
N TRP A 118 -22.80 2.25 9.91
CA TRP A 118 -23.01 3.58 10.47
C TRP A 118 -21.74 4.44 10.33
N LYS A 119 -20.58 3.89 10.70
CA LYS A 119 -19.28 4.59 10.62
C LYS A 119 -18.95 4.98 9.18
N LYS A 120 -19.12 4.09 8.21
CA LYS A 120 -18.90 4.39 6.78
C LYS A 120 -19.82 5.53 6.31
N LYS A 121 -21.10 5.49 6.69
CA LYS A 121 -22.08 6.54 6.35
C LYS A 121 -21.73 7.88 6.98
N SER A 122 -21.42 7.90 8.29
CA SER A 122 -20.95 9.10 9.01
C SER A 122 -19.68 9.67 8.37
N GLN A 123 -18.70 8.82 8.05
CA GLN A 123 -17.47 9.24 7.36
C GLN A 123 -17.74 9.84 5.99
N GLN A 124 -18.62 9.23 5.19
CA GLN A 124 -18.97 9.74 3.86
C GLN A 124 -19.66 11.11 3.94
N ILE A 125 -20.63 11.28 4.85
CA ILE A 125 -21.27 12.58 5.11
C ILE A 125 -20.21 13.58 5.53
N ALA A 126 -19.34 13.19 6.44
CA ALA A 126 -18.36 14.07 7.02
C ALA A 126 -17.28 14.55 6.02
N MET A 127 -16.90 13.69 5.06
CA MET A 127 -15.97 14.02 3.97
C MET A 127 -16.61 14.79 2.81
N SER A 128 -17.94 14.71 2.66
CA SER A 128 -18.66 15.41 1.57
C SER A 128 -18.78 16.92 1.77
N ILE A 129 -18.44 17.40 2.97
CA ILE A 129 -18.62 18.79 3.36
C ILE A 129 -17.27 19.51 3.26
N ASP A 130 -17.24 20.57 2.46
CA ASP A 130 -16.13 21.50 2.40
C ASP A 130 -16.34 22.61 3.43
N ASP A 131 -15.56 22.57 4.51
CA ASP A 131 -15.62 23.55 5.61
C ASP A 131 -15.38 25.00 5.12
N SER A 132 -14.78 25.19 3.93
CA SER A 132 -14.41 26.51 3.42
C SER A 132 -15.55 27.28 2.73
N SER A 133 -16.65 26.62 2.38
CA SER A 133 -17.75 27.22 1.60
C SER A 133 -19.14 26.99 2.17
N ILE A 134 -19.26 26.49 3.41
CA ILE A 134 -20.55 26.13 4.00
C ILE A 134 -21.35 27.38 4.40
N THR A 135 -22.62 27.42 4.02
CA THR A 135 -23.54 28.46 4.49
C THR A 135 -24.00 28.16 5.92
N GLN A 136 -24.37 29.17 6.71
CA GLN A 136 -24.85 28.96 8.10
C GLN A 136 -26.00 27.93 8.20
N LYS A 137 -26.90 27.93 7.21
CA LYS A 137 -28.02 26.98 7.16
C LYS A 137 -27.55 25.54 6.91
N GLU A 138 -26.52 25.36 6.09
CA GLU A 138 -25.90 24.05 5.86
C GLU A 138 -25.08 23.60 7.07
N GLU A 139 -24.43 24.54 7.77
CA GLU A 139 -23.74 24.28 9.03
C GLU A 139 -24.71 23.81 10.12
N ASP A 140 -25.84 24.49 10.31
CA ASP A 140 -26.88 24.09 11.26
C ASP A 140 -27.47 22.71 10.91
N LYS A 141 -27.69 22.44 9.62
CA LYS A 141 -28.14 21.12 9.14
C LYS A 141 -27.09 20.06 9.47
N HIS A 142 -25.83 20.34 9.20
CA HIS A 142 -24.74 19.43 9.49
C HIS A 142 -24.59 19.16 10.99
N LEU A 143 -24.66 20.18 11.84
CA LEU A 143 -24.63 20.01 13.30
C LEU A 143 -25.78 19.13 13.79
N LYS A 144 -26.97 19.27 13.20
CA LYS A 144 -28.12 18.40 13.48
C LYS A 144 -27.88 16.96 13.03
N ASP A 145 -27.28 16.77 11.85
CA ASP A 145 -26.92 15.44 11.33
C ASP A 145 -25.84 14.77 12.20
N VAL A 146 -24.83 15.52 12.65
CA VAL A 146 -23.81 15.07 13.61
C VAL A 146 -24.46 14.66 14.94
N ALA A 147 -25.39 15.46 15.48
CA ALA A 147 -26.09 15.14 16.71
C ALA A 147 -26.93 13.86 16.58
N ASN A 148 -27.60 13.66 15.45
CA ASN A 148 -28.34 12.43 15.15
C ASN A 148 -27.39 11.23 15.02
N ASN A 149 -26.27 11.38 14.31
CA ASN A 149 -25.26 10.33 14.15
C ASN A 149 -24.71 9.90 15.51
N ARG A 150 -24.36 10.84 16.39
CA ARG A 150 -23.89 10.57 17.76
C ARG A 150 -24.95 9.85 18.58
N LYS A 151 -26.23 10.20 18.42
CA LYS A 151 -27.34 9.50 19.08
C LYS A 151 -27.47 8.05 18.60
N ASP A 152 -27.39 7.83 17.29
CA ASP A 152 -27.44 6.49 16.70
C ASP A 152 -26.25 5.63 17.14
N GLN A 153 -25.05 6.21 17.16
CA GLN A 153 -23.86 5.55 17.69
C GLN A 153 -24.01 5.17 19.16
N THR A 154 -24.46 6.11 19.99
CA THR A 154 -24.66 5.89 21.43
C THR A 154 -25.66 4.76 21.66
N LYS A 155 -26.73 4.72 20.86
CA LYS A 155 -27.71 3.61 20.87
C LYS A 155 -27.04 2.28 20.55
N LEU A 156 -26.32 2.17 19.43
CA LEU A 156 -25.62 0.94 19.02
C LEU A 156 -24.63 0.46 20.08
N LEU A 157 -23.82 1.38 20.63
CA LEU A 157 -22.84 1.04 21.67
C LEU A 157 -23.52 0.64 22.98
N SER A 158 -24.63 1.30 23.36
CA SER A 158 -25.38 0.92 24.58
C SER A 158 -25.99 -0.48 24.47
N GLU A 159 -26.52 -0.84 23.31
CA GLU A 159 -27.08 -2.17 23.06
C GLU A 159 -25.97 -3.22 23.06
N ALA A 160 -24.84 -2.94 22.40
CA ALA A 160 -23.68 -3.82 22.39
C ALA A 160 -23.12 -4.06 23.80
N LEU A 161 -23.08 -3.00 24.63
CA LEU A 161 -22.62 -3.09 26.00
C LEU A 161 -23.53 -3.97 26.88
N VAL A 162 -24.85 -3.95 26.68
CA VAL A 162 -25.75 -4.86 27.41
C VAL A 162 -25.39 -6.32 27.13
N TYR A 163 -25.16 -6.69 25.86
CA TYR A 163 -24.77 -8.05 25.51
C TYR A 163 -23.36 -8.41 26.00
N ARG A 164 -22.40 -7.48 25.92
CA ARG A 164 -21.04 -7.69 26.43
C ARG A 164 -21.04 -7.90 27.95
N MET A 165 -21.79 -7.07 28.70
CA MET A 165 -21.91 -7.20 30.15
C MET A 165 -22.54 -8.53 30.56
N GLU A 166 -23.54 -9.03 29.84
CA GLU A 166 -24.15 -10.32 30.13
C GLU A 166 -23.19 -11.49 29.86
N LEU A 167 -22.39 -11.43 28.78
CA LEU A 167 -21.35 -12.42 28.50
C LEU A 167 -20.31 -12.48 29.63
N GLU A 168 -19.82 -11.32 30.04
CA GLU A 168 -18.84 -11.21 31.13
C GLU A 168 -19.46 -11.56 32.49
N GLU A 169 -20.74 -11.26 32.73
CA GLU A 169 -21.47 -11.67 33.95
C GLU A 169 -21.50 -13.20 34.06
N ARG A 170 -21.72 -13.92 32.94
CA ARG A 170 -21.71 -15.38 32.90
C ARG A 170 -20.31 -15.95 33.14
N SER A 171 -19.28 -15.35 32.54
CA SER A 171 -17.89 -15.73 32.77
C SER A 171 -17.50 -15.55 34.24
N LEU A 172 -17.80 -14.39 34.83
CA LEU A 172 -17.49 -14.10 36.24
C LEU A 172 -18.23 -15.02 37.21
N LYS A 173 -19.51 -15.33 36.96
CA LYS A 173 -20.25 -16.29 37.81
C LYS A 173 -19.65 -17.69 37.76
N THR A 174 -19.06 -18.07 36.63
CA THR A 174 -18.39 -19.36 36.46
C THR A 174 -17.06 -19.38 37.23
N LEU A 175 -16.28 -18.30 37.16
CA LEU A 175 -14.99 -18.17 37.84
C LEU A 175 -15.10 -17.90 39.35
N LYS A 176 -16.12 -17.12 39.76
CA LYS A 176 -16.31 -16.59 41.12
C LYS A 176 -17.80 -16.64 41.52
N PRO A 177 -18.35 -17.82 41.82
CA PRO A 177 -19.77 -17.99 42.13
C PRO A 177 -20.23 -17.32 43.44
N GLU A 178 -19.30 -16.93 44.31
CA GLU A 178 -19.59 -16.32 45.62
C GLU A 178 -19.93 -14.81 45.55
N LEU A 179 -19.70 -14.17 44.40
CA LEU A 179 -19.92 -12.73 44.26
C LEU A 179 -21.42 -12.37 44.23
N SER A 180 -21.79 -11.34 44.99
CA SER A 180 -23.13 -10.78 44.94
C SER A 180 -23.41 -10.09 43.60
N SER A 181 -24.67 -9.94 43.22
CA SER A 181 -25.04 -9.25 41.96
C SER A 181 -24.53 -7.80 41.90
N GLU A 182 -24.36 -7.14 43.04
CA GLU A 182 -23.83 -5.78 43.11
C GLU A 182 -22.31 -5.77 42.90
N GLN A 183 -21.60 -6.70 43.55
CA GLN A 183 -20.16 -6.90 43.35
C GLN A 183 -19.83 -7.31 41.91
N ILE A 184 -20.64 -8.17 41.29
CA ILE A 184 -20.47 -8.53 39.87
C ILE A 184 -20.53 -7.29 38.98
N LYS A 185 -21.46 -6.35 39.23
CA LYS A 185 -21.55 -5.12 38.41
C LYS A 185 -20.36 -4.20 38.59
N GLU A 186 -19.83 -4.09 39.81
CA GLU A 186 -18.60 -3.34 40.08
C GLU A 186 -17.41 -3.96 39.36
N GLU A 187 -17.24 -5.28 39.48
CA GLU A 187 -16.18 -6.05 38.79
C GLU A 187 -16.29 -5.90 37.26
N LEU A 188 -17.49 -6.00 36.69
CA LEU A 188 -17.73 -5.76 35.25
C LEU A 188 -17.32 -4.36 34.81
N SER A 189 -17.64 -3.35 35.62
CA SER A 189 -17.26 -1.96 35.33
C SER A 189 -15.74 -1.80 35.36
N VAL A 190 -15.07 -2.44 36.31
CA VAL A 190 -13.59 -2.45 36.41
C VAL A 190 -12.95 -3.15 35.23
N ILE A 191 -13.46 -4.32 34.82
CA ILE A 191 -12.96 -5.07 33.65
C ILE A 191 -13.05 -4.23 32.39
N LEU A 192 -14.23 -3.66 32.11
CA LEU A 192 -14.44 -2.84 30.91
C LEU A 192 -13.58 -1.57 30.91
N LEU A 193 -13.36 -0.95 32.07
CA LEU A 193 -12.46 0.20 32.20
C LEU A 193 -10.99 -0.20 31.97
N THR A 194 -10.61 -1.39 32.41
CA THR A 194 -9.24 -1.92 32.24
C THR A 194 -9.00 -2.24 30.76
N ASP A 195 -9.92 -2.95 30.11
CA ASP A 195 -9.83 -3.25 28.68
C ASP A 195 -9.76 -1.97 27.83
N LEU A 196 -10.56 -0.96 28.19
CA LEU A 196 -10.54 0.33 27.53
C LEU A 196 -9.20 1.04 27.69
N GLN A 197 -8.62 1.00 28.90
CA GLN A 197 -7.31 1.59 29.17
C GLN A 197 -6.22 0.89 28.37
N ASP A 198 -6.18 -0.44 28.38
CA ASP A 198 -5.23 -1.23 27.60
C ASP A 198 -5.34 -0.92 26.10
N GLN A 199 -6.57 -0.81 25.59
CA GLN A 199 -6.81 -0.47 24.20
C GLN A 199 -6.37 0.97 23.88
N GLN A 200 -6.59 1.92 24.80
CA GLN A 200 -6.09 3.29 24.67
C GLN A 200 -4.56 3.36 24.67
N GLU A 201 -3.87 2.56 25.49
CA GLU A 201 -2.40 2.50 25.54
C GLU A 201 -1.82 1.89 24.27
N ARG A 202 -2.44 0.82 23.74
CA ARG A 202 -2.07 0.22 22.45
C ARG A 202 -2.23 1.21 21.30
N ASP A 203 -3.38 1.89 21.22
CA ASP A 203 -3.65 2.86 20.16
C ASP A 203 -2.76 4.11 20.31
N SER A 204 -2.48 4.56 21.53
CA SER A 204 -1.53 5.66 21.80
C SER A 204 -0.12 5.30 21.34
N THR A 205 0.34 4.09 21.65
CA THR A 205 1.64 3.58 21.22
C THR A 205 1.69 3.43 19.69
N ALA A 206 0.61 2.96 19.05
CA ALA A 206 0.52 2.86 17.60
C ALA A 206 0.60 4.24 16.93
N VAL A 207 -0.13 5.23 17.44
CA VAL A 207 -0.08 6.62 16.95
C VAL A 207 1.31 7.22 17.17
N GLN A 208 1.91 7.03 18.34
CA GLN A 208 3.27 7.49 18.62
C GLN A 208 4.29 6.85 17.67
N ASN A 209 4.16 5.55 17.40
CA ASN A 209 4.98 4.85 16.41
C ASN A 209 4.79 5.41 15.00
N ILE A 210 3.56 5.74 14.61
CA ILE A 210 3.27 6.37 13.32
C ILE A 210 3.94 7.76 13.25
N ILE A 211 3.77 8.60 14.27
CA ILE A 211 4.38 9.93 14.36
C ILE A 211 5.92 9.84 14.33
N GLN A 212 6.51 8.88 15.03
CA GLN A 212 7.97 8.68 15.06
C GLN A 212 8.52 8.11 13.75
N LYS A 213 7.74 7.31 13.02
CA LYS A 213 8.15 6.68 11.76
C LYS A 213 7.88 7.54 10.53
N GLN A 214 7.05 8.58 10.62
CA GLN A 214 6.58 9.33 9.45
C GLN A 214 7.66 10.25 8.84
N GLN A 215 7.93 10.01 7.55
CA GLN A 215 8.77 10.81 6.65
C GLN A 215 7.95 11.58 5.58
N SER A 216 6.62 11.43 5.52
CA SER A 216 5.76 12.04 4.49
C SER A 216 4.74 13.02 5.09
N ALA A 217 4.59 14.19 4.46
CA ALA A 217 3.62 15.22 4.86
C ALA A 217 2.15 14.78 4.61
N GLU A 218 1.94 13.81 3.73
CA GLU A 218 0.61 13.30 3.36
C GLU A 218 0.01 12.47 4.50
N ASP A 219 0.80 11.58 5.10
CA ASP A 219 0.33 10.72 6.20
C ASP A 219 -0.04 11.55 7.44
N LEU A 220 0.70 12.64 7.70
CA LEU A 220 0.39 13.58 8.78
C LEU A 220 -0.91 14.33 8.50
N ASN A 221 -1.17 14.70 7.24
CA ASN A 221 -2.40 15.38 6.85
C ASN A 221 -3.61 14.43 6.95
N ASN A 222 -3.45 13.17 6.55
CA ASN A 222 -4.47 12.15 6.70
C ASN A 222 -4.77 11.87 8.18
N LEU A 223 -3.75 11.79 9.04
CA LEU A 223 -3.93 11.66 10.49
C LEU A 223 -4.70 12.85 11.08
N LYS A 224 -4.35 14.08 10.69
CA LYS A 224 -5.07 15.31 11.10
C LYS A 224 -6.52 15.31 10.66
N LYS A 225 -6.80 14.91 9.41
CA LYS A 225 -8.18 14.78 8.90
C LYS A 225 -8.96 13.74 9.69
N MET A 226 -8.39 12.57 9.91
CA MET A 226 -9.02 11.51 10.72
C MET A 226 -9.27 11.95 12.15
N GLN A 227 -8.34 12.69 12.76
CA GLN A 227 -8.52 13.23 14.11
C GLN A 227 -9.69 14.23 14.16
N ARG A 228 -9.73 15.20 13.24
CA ARG A 228 -10.84 16.18 13.18
C ARG A 228 -12.18 15.51 12.98
N LEU A 229 -12.25 14.52 12.08
CA LEU A 229 -13.45 13.73 11.85
C LEU A 229 -13.86 12.97 13.11
N SER A 230 -12.89 12.36 13.81
CA SER A 230 -13.12 11.64 15.06
C SER A 230 -13.62 12.54 16.18
N GLU A 231 -13.06 13.72 16.35
CA GLU A 231 -13.48 14.72 17.35
C GLU A 231 -14.90 15.23 17.04
N ARG A 232 -15.18 15.49 15.76
CA ARG A 232 -16.49 16.01 15.33
C ARG A 232 -17.60 14.98 15.46
N GLU A 233 -17.37 13.77 15.01
CA GLU A 233 -18.39 12.72 15.02
C GLU A 233 -18.41 11.92 16.33
N GLY A 234 -17.41 12.08 17.20
CA GLY A 234 -17.27 11.27 18.41
C GLY A 234 -16.94 9.82 18.08
N TRP A 235 -15.98 9.57 17.19
CA TRP A 235 -15.60 8.19 16.86
C TRP A 235 -14.86 7.56 18.03
N PHE A 236 -15.61 7.01 18.99
CA PHE A 236 -15.12 6.24 20.13
C PHE A 236 -14.60 4.87 19.68
N ASN A 237 -13.62 4.86 18.76
CA ASN A 237 -13.08 3.64 18.16
C ASN A 237 -12.52 2.69 19.22
N ASN A 238 -11.87 3.22 20.26
CA ASN A 238 -11.29 2.40 21.32
C ASN A 238 -12.39 1.70 22.11
N LEU A 239 -13.48 2.41 22.40
CA LEU A 239 -14.66 1.86 23.05
C LEU A 239 -15.35 0.82 22.16
N SER A 240 -15.57 1.14 20.88
CA SER A 240 -16.14 0.19 19.92
C SER A 240 -15.30 -1.09 19.83
N LYS A 241 -13.97 -0.98 19.76
CA LYS A 241 -13.08 -2.14 19.81
C LYS A 241 -13.22 -2.91 21.12
N THR A 242 -13.29 -2.22 22.26
CA THR A 242 -13.47 -2.85 23.58
C THR A 242 -14.79 -3.62 23.69
N LEU A 243 -15.87 -3.08 23.13
CA LEU A 243 -17.20 -3.70 23.17
C LEU A 243 -17.33 -4.87 22.18
N PHE A 244 -16.70 -4.76 21.01
CA PHE A 244 -16.82 -5.76 19.94
C PHE A 244 -15.68 -6.77 19.88
N GLN A 245 -14.54 -6.52 20.55
CA GLN A 245 -13.61 -7.58 20.92
C GLN A 245 -14.32 -8.45 21.94
N LEU A 246 -15.02 -9.47 21.45
CA LEU A 246 -15.17 -10.69 22.20
C LEU A 246 -13.75 -11.08 22.59
N SER A 247 -13.46 -11.05 23.89
CA SER A 247 -12.22 -11.50 24.47
C SER A 247 -11.84 -12.80 23.77
N SER A 248 -10.84 -12.76 22.90
CA SER A 248 -10.27 -13.92 22.21
C SER A 248 -9.53 -14.83 23.19
N GLN A 249 -9.79 -14.63 24.49
CA GLN A 249 -9.10 -15.18 25.63
C GLN A 249 -9.62 -16.57 25.98
N ASP A 250 -10.69 -17.03 25.31
CA ASP A 250 -11.17 -18.41 25.36
C ASP A 250 -10.56 -19.28 24.21
N ASP A 251 -9.72 -18.73 23.33
CA ASP A 251 -9.11 -19.48 22.21
C ASP A 251 -7.66 -19.95 22.48
N ASP A 252 -7.10 -19.65 23.67
CA ASP A 252 -5.75 -20.08 24.08
C ASP A 252 -5.73 -21.28 25.04
N ASP A 253 -6.89 -21.83 25.43
CA ASP A 253 -6.97 -23.06 26.22
C ASP A 253 -7.23 -24.28 25.31
N ASP A 254 -6.24 -25.18 25.32
CA ASP A 254 -6.15 -26.47 24.65
C ASP A 254 -7.47 -27.30 24.68
N ASP A 255 -7.82 -27.86 23.52
CA ASP A 255 -8.60 -29.11 23.31
C ASP A 255 -10.10 -29.09 22.86
N SER A 256 -10.71 -27.98 22.42
CA SER A 256 -11.96 -28.03 21.61
C SER A 256 -12.02 -26.83 20.66
N ASP A 257 -12.35 -26.87 19.37
CA ASP A 257 -13.02 -27.82 18.51
C ASP A 257 -12.52 -27.61 17.06
N GLU A 258 -12.30 -28.70 16.33
CA GLU A 258 -11.97 -28.68 14.88
C GLU A 258 -13.04 -27.93 14.03
N SER A 259 -14.23 -27.69 14.60
CA SER A 259 -15.34 -26.96 13.96
C SER A 259 -15.21 -25.42 14.02
N THR A 260 -14.62 -24.85 15.08
CA THR A 260 -14.42 -23.39 15.21
C THR A 260 -13.23 -22.94 14.38
N GLN A 261 -12.15 -23.73 14.29
CA GLN A 261 -11.07 -23.48 13.35
C GLN A 261 -11.53 -23.57 11.89
N GLU A 262 -12.41 -24.52 11.54
CA GLU A 262 -12.97 -24.58 10.18
C GLU A 262 -13.87 -23.38 9.88
N ALA A 263 -14.63 -22.88 10.87
CA ALA A 263 -15.45 -21.67 10.72
C ALA A 263 -14.60 -20.40 10.59
N ILE A 264 -13.52 -20.27 11.36
CA ILE A 264 -12.56 -19.17 11.27
C ILE A 264 -11.81 -19.22 9.94
N GLU A 265 -11.37 -20.40 9.50
CA GLU A 265 -10.69 -20.59 8.21
C GLU A 265 -11.64 -20.29 7.04
N LYS A 266 -12.91 -20.69 7.12
CA LYS A 266 -13.96 -20.32 6.15
C LYS A 266 -14.20 -18.81 6.15
N ARG A 267 -14.31 -18.17 7.31
CA ARG A 267 -14.51 -16.71 7.41
C ARG A 267 -13.29 -15.95 6.88
N LYS A 268 -12.08 -16.44 7.16
CA LYS A 268 -10.83 -15.90 6.64
C LYS A 268 -10.75 -16.05 5.12
N GLN A 269 -11.19 -17.16 4.55
CA GLN A 269 -11.28 -17.37 3.10
C GLN A 269 -12.31 -16.44 2.46
N VAL A 270 -13.46 -16.22 3.10
CA VAL A 270 -14.47 -15.25 2.65
C VAL A 270 -13.91 -13.84 2.68
N LEU A 271 -13.28 -13.42 3.78
CA LEU A 271 -12.66 -12.09 3.89
C LEU A 271 -11.49 -11.91 2.92
N GLU A 272 -10.66 -12.94 2.70
CA GLU A 272 -9.58 -12.88 1.72
C GLU A 272 -10.14 -12.76 0.29
N LYS A 273 -11.27 -13.41 0.00
CA LYS A 273 -11.97 -13.30 -1.28
C LYS A 273 -12.60 -11.92 -1.45
N GLU A 274 -13.32 -11.41 -0.45
CA GLU A 274 -13.90 -10.06 -0.46
C GLU A 274 -12.82 -8.98 -0.61
N TYR A 275 -11.69 -9.11 0.08
CA TYR A 275 -10.57 -8.18 -0.05
C TYR A 275 -9.94 -8.21 -1.45
N LYS A 276 -9.83 -9.40 -2.08
CA LYS A 276 -9.37 -9.53 -3.47
C LYS A 276 -10.36 -8.89 -4.43
N GLU A 277 -11.66 -9.14 -4.26
CA GLU A 277 -12.72 -8.55 -5.08
C GLU A 277 -12.75 -7.02 -4.94
N GLU A 278 -12.63 -6.47 -3.73
CA GLU A 278 -12.58 -5.03 -3.49
C GLU A 278 -11.32 -4.40 -4.11
N ARG A 279 -10.15 -5.05 -3.95
CA ARG A 279 -8.90 -4.59 -4.56
C ARG A 279 -8.99 -4.60 -6.09
N GLU A 280 -9.57 -5.64 -6.67
CA GLU A 280 -9.80 -5.73 -8.11
C GLU A 280 -10.78 -4.66 -8.60
N ALA A 281 -11.87 -4.41 -7.87
CA ALA A 281 -12.83 -3.36 -8.18
C ALA A 281 -12.17 -1.98 -8.20
N LYS A 282 -11.34 -1.65 -7.20
CA LYS A 282 -10.59 -0.38 -7.18
C LYS A 282 -9.62 -0.25 -8.35
N ILE A 283 -8.97 -1.34 -8.75
CA ILE A 283 -8.08 -1.32 -9.91
C ILE A 283 -8.88 -1.14 -11.21
N GLN A 284 -10.04 -1.80 -11.35
CA GLN A 284 -10.91 -1.63 -12.51
C GLN A 284 -11.47 -0.20 -12.59
N GLU A 285 -11.87 0.39 -11.47
CA GLU A 285 -12.30 1.77 -11.38
C GLU A 285 -11.16 2.72 -11.79
N GLY A 286 -9.94 2.49 -11.27
CA GLY A 286 -8.74 3.23 -11.68
C GLY A 286 -8.50 3.18 -13.18
N ILE A 287 -8.53 2.00 -13.79
CA ILE A 287 -8.37 1.84 -15.24
C ILE A 287 -9.50 2.56 -16.01
N LYS A 288 -10.75 2.47 -15.55
CA LYS A 288 -11.90 3.17 -16.15
C LYS A 288 -11.72 4.69 -16.11
N THR A 289 -11.25 5.23 -14.98
CA THR A 289 -10.99 6.68 -14.87
C THR A 289 -9.87 7.16 -15.77
N GLU A 290 -8.78 6.40 -15.90
CA GLU A 290 -7.67 6.75 -16.81
C GLU A 290 -8.09 6.64 -18.28
N LEU A 291 -8.87 5.63 -18.65
CA LEU A 291 -9.40 5.52 -20.01
C LEU A 291 -10.37 6.68 -20.35
N SER A 292 -11.18 7.13 -19.39
CA SER A 292 -12.06 8.29 -19.58
C SER A 292 -11.27 9.60 -19.77
N LYS A 293 -10.16 9.79 -19.04
CA LYS A 293 -9.25 10.94 -19.25
C LYS A 293 -8.62 10.90 -20.65
N LEU A 294 -8.12 9.73 -21.06
CA LEU A 294 -7.54 9.55 -22.40
C LEU A 294 -8.57 9.78 -23.51
N GLU A 295 -9.83 9.39 -23.31
CA GLU A 295 -10.92 9.68 -24.24
C GLU A 295 -11.19 11.19 -24.35
N GLN A 296 -11.21 11.90 -23.22
CA GLN A 296 -11.37 13.35 -23.20
C GLN A 296 -10.22 14.05 -23.92
N ASP A 297 -8.98 13.60 -23.69
CA ASP A 297 -7.79 14.16 -24.34
C ASP A 297 -7.74 13.84 -25.83
N HIS A 298 -8.16 12.64 -26.24
CA HIS A 298 -8.35 12.30 -27.65
C HIS A 298 -9.43 13.16 -28.30
N SER A 299 -10.53 13.48 -27.61
CA SER A 299 -11.57 14.39 -28.09
C SER A 299 -11.06 15.82 -28.28
N LYS A 300 -10.28 16.35 -27.33
CA LYS A 300 -9.61 17.65 -27.45
C LYS A 300 -8.63 17.66 -28.63
N TRP A 301 -7.83 16.61 -28.76
CA TRP A 301 -6.90 16.43 -29.87
C TRP A 301 -7.64 16.44 -31.22
N LYS A 302 -8.75 15.70 -31.33
CA LYS A 302 -9.57 15.63 -32.55
C LYS A 302 -10.11 17.01 -32.96
N LYS A 303 -10.62 17.79 -32.01
CA LYS A 303 -11.09 19.17 -32.27
C LYS A 303 -9.96 20.07 -32.76
N LYS A 304 -8.77 19.98 -32.15
CA LYS A 304 -7.59 20.74 -32.57
C LYS A 304 -7.14 20.34 -33.99
N SER A 305 -7.13 19.04 -34.30
CA SER A 305 -6.78 18.55 -35.64
C SER A 305 -7.78 19.05 -36.68
N GLN A 306 -9.08 18.96 -36.40
CA GLN A 306 -10.14 19.51 -37.27
C GLN A 306 -9.99 21.03 -37.49
N GLN A 307 -9.63 21.79 -36.46
CA GLN A 307 -9.42 23.23 -36.59
C GLN A 307 -8.22 23.56 -37.49
N ILE A 308 -7.10 22.83 -37.34
CA ILE A 308 -5.93 22.95 -38.22
C ILE A 308 -6.34 22.60 -39.66
N ALA A 309 -7.12 21.53 -39.82
CA ALA A 309 -7.60 21.06 -41.10
C ALA A 309 -8.46 22.07 -41.86
N MET A 310 -9.31 22.79 -41.13
CA MET A 310 -10.23 23.80 -41.66
C MET A 310 -9.59 25.17 -41.87
N SER A 311 -8.47 25.45 -41.20
CA SER A 311 -7.75 26.73 -41.33
C SER A 311 -6.99 26.88 -42.65
N ILE A 312 -6.96 25.83 -43.47
CA ILE A 312 -6.30 25.82 -44.77
C ILE A 312 -7.35 26.06 -45.84
N ASP A 313 -7.20 27.19 -46.52
CA ASP A 313 -7.86 27.44 -47.78
C ASP A 313 -6.91 27.00 -48.90
N ASP A 314 -7.24 25.92 -49.61
CA ASP A 314 -6.38 25.25 -50.62
C ASP A 314 -6.01 26.18 -51.79
N SER A 315 -6.61 27.37 -51.87
CA SER A 315 -6.48 28.30 -52.99
C SER A 315 -5.32 29.30 -52.91
N SER A 316 -4.62 29.42 -51.76
CA SER A 316 -3.64 30.52 -51.58
C SER A 316 -2.46 30.27 -50.62
N ILE A 317 -2.17 29.01 -50.26
CA ILE A 317 -1.08 28.69 -49.32
C ILE A 317 0.31 28.93 -49.94
N THR A 318 1.20 29.59 -49.21
CA THR A 318 2.61 29.70 -49.58
C THR A 318 3.38 28.42 -49.20
N GLN A 319 4.46 28.07 -49.91
CA GLN A 319 5.28 26.88 -49.59
C GLN A 319 5.71 26.81 -48.11
N LYS A 320 5.99 27.98 -47.50
CA LYS A 320 6.38 28.06 -46.09
C LYS A 320 5.22 27.73 -45.14
N GLU A 321 4.00 28.07 -45.51
CA GLU A 321 2.79 27.71 -44.77
C GLU A 321 2.46 26.22 -44.97
N GLU A 322 2.71 25.68 -46.16
CA GLU A 322 2.60 24.25 -46.44
C GLU A 322 3.57 23.42 -45.59
N ASP A 323 4.85 23.81 -45.52
CA ASP A 323 5.86 23.15 -44.68
C ASP A 323 5.51 23.22 -43.19
N LYS A 324 5.00 24.38 -42.73
CA LYS A 324 4.53 24.55 -41.36
C LYS A 324 3.35 23.62 -41.08
N HIS A 325 2.40 23.54 -42.02
CA HIS A 325 1.25 22.67 -41.90
C HIS A 325 1.65 21.18 -41.88
N LEU A 326 2.54 20.74 -42.77
CA LEU A 326 3.06 19.37 -42.77
C LEU A 326 3.74 19.02 -41.44
N LYS A 327 4.46 19.97 -40.83
CA LYS A 327 5.06 19.82 -39.51
C LYS A 327 4.00 19.72 -38.40
N ASP A 328 2.96 20.54 -38.45
CA ASP A 328 1.86 20.50 -37.49
C ASP A 328 1.05 19.19 -37.60
N VAL A 329 0.80 18.70 -38.82
CA VAL A 329 0.19 17.37 -39.08
C VAL A 329 1.07 16.25 -38.56
N ALA A 330 2.39 16.30 -38.78
CA ALA A 330 3.32 15.29 -38.29
C ALA A 330 3.36 15.24 -36.76
N ASN A 331 3.31 16.40 -36.09
CA ASN A 331 3.26 16.48 -34.63
C ASN A 331 1.91 15.96 -34.10
N ASN A 332 0.79 16.34 -34.72
CA ASN A 332 -0.52 15.83 -34.35
C ASN A 332 -0.61 14.31 -34.49
N ARG A 333 -0.03 13.71 -35.54
CA ARG A 333 0.03 12.25 -35.70
C ARG A 333 0.84 11.57 -34.60
N LYS A 334 1.93 12.18 -34.15
CA LYS A 334 2.72 11.66 -33.01
C LYS A 334 1.90 11.68 -31.72
N ASP A 335 1.19 12.77 -31.46
CA ASP A 335 0.32 12.91 -30.28
C ASP A 335 -0.83 11.88 -30.32
N GLN A 336 -1.45 11.68 -31.49
CA GLN A 336 -2.48 10.66 -31.67
C GLN A 336 -1.95 9.25 -31.40
N THR A 337 -0.79 8.91 -31.97
CA THR A 337 -0.17 7.59 -31.80
C THR A 337 0.14 7.33 -30.33
N LYS A 338 0.63 8.35 -29.61
CA LYS A 338 0.89 8.27 -28.18
C LYS A 338 -0.40 7.98 -27.40
N LEU A 339 -1.45 8.78 -27.59
CA LEU A 339 -2.73 8.60 -26.91
C LEU A 339 -3.34 7.22 -27.17
N LEU A 340 -3.34 6.76 -28.43
CA LEU A 340 -3.87 5.45 -28.79
C LEU A 340 -3.02 4.29 -28.23
N SER A 341 -1.70 4.46 -28.15
CA SER A 341 -0.83 3.45 -27.54
C SER A 341 -1.06 3.30 -26.03
N GLU A 342 -1.28 4.41 -25.33
CA GLU A 342 -1.61 4.41 -23.90
C GLU A 342 -3.00 3.78 -23.67
N ALA A 343 -3.99 4.14 -24.48
CA ALA A 343 -5.32 3.55 -24.41
C ALA A 343 -5.31 2.03 -24.70
N LEU A 344 -4.49 1.58 -25.66
CA LEU A 344 -4.30 0.16 -25.96
C LEU A 344 -3.77 -0.63 -24.76
N VAL A 345 -2.81 -0.09 -24.01
CA VAL A 345 -2.26 -0.74 -22.83
C VAL A 345 -3.34 -0.94 -21.77
N TYR A 346 -4.13 0.10 -21.47
CA TYR A 346 -5.21 0.01 -20.50
C TYR A 346 -6.32 -0.96 -20.95
N ARG A 347 -6.67 -0.97 -22.24
CA ARG A 347 -7.64 -1.91 -22.81
C ARG A 347 -7.15 -3.36 -22.71
N MET A 348 -5.88 -3.61 -23.03
CA MET A 348 -5.25 -4.92 -22.86
C MET A 348 -5.23 -5.36 -21.40
N GLU A 349 -5.02 -4.44 -20.46
CA GLU A 349 -5.06 -4.76 -19.04
C GLU A 349 -6.47 -5.11 -18.57
N CYS A 350 -7.49 -4.36 -18.99
CA CYS A 350 -8.91 -4.67 -18.75
C CYS A 350 -9.28 -6.06 -19.27
N ASN A 351 -9.02 -6.33 -20.55
CA ASN A 351 -9.33 -7.63 -21.16
C ASN A 351 -8.50 -8.74 -20.49
N GLY A 352 -7.24 -8.47 -20.13
CA GLY A 352 -6.37 -9.43 -19.47
C GLY A 352 -6.89 -9.87 -18.10
N ARG A 353 -7.57 -8.97 -17.39
CA ARG A 353 -8.23 -9.26 -16.11
C ARG A 353 -9.52 -10.05 -16.31
N LYS A 354 -10.37 -9.66 -17.28
CA LYS A 354 -11.59 -10.42 -17.65
C LYS A 354 -11.26 -11.88 -17.98
N ILE A 355 -10.27 -12.06 -18.85
CA ILE A 355 -9.75 -13.39 -19.22
C ILE A 355 -9.30 -14.17 -17.98
N THR A 356 -8.53 -13.55 -17.07
CA THR A 356 -8.04 -14.24 -15.86
C THR A 356 -9.19 -14.72 -14.98
N LYS A 357 -10.25 -13.92 -14.83
CA LYS A 357 -11.47 -14.29 -14.08
C LYS A 357 -12.23 -15.46 -14.73
N ASP A 358 -12.30 -15.46 -16.06
CA ASP A 358 -12.94 -16.54 -16.82
C ASP A 358 -12.11 -17.84 -16.81
N PHE A 359 -10.78 -17.75 -16.75
CA PHE A 359 -9.88 -18.90 -16.60
C PHE A 359 -9.86 -19.47 -15.19
N GLU A 360 -10.03 -18.66 -14.15
CA GLU A 360 -10.22 -19.16 -12.79
C GLU A 360 -11.49 -20.03 -12.67
N THR A 361 -12.49 -19.78 -13.53
CA THR A 361 -13.73 -20.56 -13.60
C THR A 361 -13.72 -21.70 -14.62
N ARG A 362 -12.84 -21.68 -15.64
CA ARG A 362 -12.71 -22.75 -16.65
C ARG A 362 -11.34 -23.41 -16.60
N VAL A 363 -11.31 -24.71 -16.24
CA VAL A 363 -10.10 -25.55 -16.05
C VAL A 363 -9.31 -25.86 -17.35
N ILE A 364 -9.49 -25.12 -18.45
CA ILE A 364 -8.98 -25.53 -19.77
C ILE A 364 -7.72 -24.74 -20.17
N PHE A 365 -6.79 -25.50 -20.77
CA PHE A 365 -5.46 -25.22 -21.34
C PHE A 365 -4.81 -23.83 -21.26
N ARG A 366 -3.52 -23.85 -20.90
CA ARG A 366 -2.54 -22.75 -20.93
C ARG A 366 -2.25 -22.30 -22.37
N THR A 367 -3.17 -21.60 -23.00
CA THR A 367 -2.88 -20.76 -24.17
C THR A 367 -2.08 -19.53 -23.72
N ASN A 368 -1.31 -18.95 -24.64
CA ASN A 368 -0.51 -17.77 -24.38
C ASN A 368 -1.44 -16.56 -24.20
N LYS A 369 -1.62 -16.09 -22.95
CA LYS A 369 -2.49 -14.95 -22.59
C LYS A 369 -2.34 -13.72 -23.51
N LYS A 370 -1.13 -13.50 -24.07
CA LYS A 370 -0.89 -12.42 -25.02
C LYS A 370 -1.59 -12.63 -26.37
N GLU A 371 -1.58 -13.86 -26.89
CA GLU A 371 -2.22 -14.20 -28.17
C GLU A 371 -3.73 -14.05 -28.07
N GLU A 372 -4.34 -14.49 -26.97
CA GLU A 372 -5.80 -14.33 -26.76
C GLU A 372 -6.21 -12.86 -26.64
N LEU A 373 -5.40 -12.04 -25.94
CA LEU A 373 -5.65 -10.60 -25.89
C LEU A 373 -5.55 -9.94 -27.26
N SER A 374 -4.57 -10.34 -28.06
CA SER A 374 -4.46 -9.86 -29.44
C SER A 374 -5.64 -10.30 -30.30
N VAL A 375 -6.12 -11.54 -30.14
CA VAL A 375 -7.29 -12.05 -30.88
C VAL A 375 -8.54 -11.26 -30.51
N ILE A 376 -8.84 -11.06 -29.21
CA ILE A 376 -10.02 -10.29 -28.79
C ILE A 376 -10.00 -8.88 -29.35
N LEU A 377 -8.84 -8.18 -29.28
CA LEU A 377 -8.74 -6.82 -29.82
C LEU A 377 -8.85 -6.76 -31.34
N LEU A 378 -8.33 -7.77 -32.05
CA LEU A 378 -8.49 -7.88 -33.50
C LEU A 378 -9.95 -8.14 -33.88
N THR A 379 -10.66 -8.98 -33.14
CA THR A 379 -12.09 -9.24 -33.33
C THR A 379 -12.90 -7.98 -33.08
N ASP A 380 -12.72 -7.28 -31.94
CA ASP A 380 -13.43 -6.02 -31.66
C ASP A 380 -13.19 -4.96 -32.77
N LEU A 381 -11.96 -4.91 -33.31
CA LEU A 381 -11.61 -4.00 -34.39
C LEU A 381 -12.28 -4.38 -35.72
N GLN A 382 -12.34 -5.68 -36.03
CA GLN A 382 -13.00 -6.19 -37.22
C GLN A 382 -14.52 -5.93 -37.16
N ASP A 383 -15.16 -6.23 -36.02
CA ASP A 383 -16.59 -5.95 -35.82
C ASP A 383 -16.90 -4.47 -35.99
N GLN A 384 -16.02 -3.59 -35.47
CA GLN A 384 -16.18 -2.15 -35.63
C GLN A 384 -16.01 -1.70 -37.08
N GLN A 385 -15.08 -2.31 -37.84
CA GLN A 385 -14.93 -2.05 -39.27
C GLN A 385 -16.16 -2.50 -40.07
N GLU A 386 -16.74 -3.64 -39.75
CA GLU A 386 -17.95 -4.15 -40.41
C GLU A 386 -19.17 -3.26 -40.14
N ARG A 387 -19.34 -2.77 -38.90
CA ARG A 387 -20.38 -1.79 -38.54
C ARG A 387 -20.21 -0.48 -39.32
N ASP A 388 -19.00 0.05 -39.37
CA ASP A 388 -18.72 1.30 -40.08
C ASP A 388 -18.90 1.12 -41.61
N SER A 389 -18.51 -0.03 -42.17
CA SER A 389 -18.79 -0.39 -43.58
C SER A 389 -20.28 -0.45 -43.87
N THR A 390 -21.05 -1.09 -42.99
CA THR A 390 -22.51 -1.19 -43.12
C THR A 390 -23.17 0.18 -43.03
N ALA A 391 -22.73 1.04 -42.11
CA ALA A 391 -23.24 2.41 -42.00
C ALA A 391 -22.99 3.23 -43.28
N VAL A 392 -21.78 3.13 -43.86
CA VAL A 392 -21.44 3.78 -45.13
C VAL A 392 -22.30 3.23 -46.27
N GLN A 393 -22.48 1.91 -46.35
CA GLN A 393 -23.30 1.27 -47.38
C GLN A 393 -24.77 1.70 -47.27
N ASN A 394 -25.29 1.85 -46.06
CA ASN A 394 -26.65 2.36 -45.81
C ASN A 394 -26.81 3.82 -46.25
N ILE A 395 -25.82 4.69 -46.00
CA ILE A 395 -25.83 6.09 -46.48
C ILE A 395 -25.86 6.12 -48.02
N ILE A 396 -25.05 5.26 -48.66
CA ILE A 396 -25.00 5.16 -50.12
C ILE A 396 -26.33 4.64 -50.70
N GLN A 397 -26.92 3.61 -50.09
CA GLN A 397 -28.17 3.00 -50.56
C GLN A 397 -29.39 3.90 -50.35
N LYS A 398 -29.43 4.69 -49.27
CA LYS A 398 -30.58 5.56 -48.96
C LYS A 398 -30.68 6.81 -49.85
N GLN A 399 -29.83 6.98 -50.87
CA GLN A 399 -29.79 8.16 -51.75
C GLN A 399 -29.94 9.48 -50.97
N GLN A 400 -29.20 9.58 -49.85
CA GLN A 400 -29.22 10.79 -49.03
C GLN A 400 -28.69 11.99 -49.82
N SER A 401 -29.04 13.18 -49.34
CA SER A 401 -28.87 14.45 -50.04
C SER A 401 -27.43 14.63 -50.57
N ALA A 402 -27.26 15.41 -51.63
CA ALA A 402 -25.93 15.72 -52.17
C ALA A 402 -24.98 16.31 -51.09
N GLU A 403 -25.56 16.92 -50.06
CA GLU A 403 -24.87 17.45 -48.88
C GLU A 403 -24.28 16.33 -47.99
N ASP A 404 -25.03 15.26 -47.73
CA ASP A 404 -24.55 14.10 -46.95
C ASP A 404 -23.42 13.37 -47.66
N LEU A 405 -23.51 13.25 -48.99
CA LEU A 405 -22.48 12.63 -49.82
C LEU A 405 -21.20 13.50 -49.87
N ASN A 406 -21.35 14.83 -49.87
CA ASN A 406 -20.23 15.76 -49.81
C ASN A 406 -19.58 15.76 -48.43
N ASN A 407 -20.37 15.71 -47.36
CA ASN A 407 -19.89 15.55 -45.99
C ASN A 407 -19.14 14.22 -45.81
N LEU A 408 -19.63 13.13 -46.38
CA LEU A 408 -18.96 11.83 -46.36
C LEU A 408 -17.61 11.88 -47.10
N LYS A 409 -17.57 12.46 -48.30
CA LYS A 409 -16.30 12.64 -49.05
C LYS A 409 -15.32 13.56 -48.31
N LYS A 410 -15.80 14.62 -47.66
CA LYS A 410 -14.97 15.51 -46.85
C LYS A 410 -14.40 14.79 -45.64
N MET A 411 -15.21 13.98 -44.96
CA MET A 411 -14.79 13.11 -43.85
C MET A 411 -13.79 12.04 -44.30
N GLN A 412 -13.99 11.42 -45.46
CA GLN A 412 -13.06 10.45 -46.03
C GLN A 412 -11.72 11.08 -46.36
N ARG A 413 -11.71 12.23 -47.03
CA ARG A 413 -10.47 12.99 -47.33
C ARG A 413 -9.74 13.44 -46.07
N LEU A 414 -10.47 13.90 -45.05
CA LEU A 414 -9.89 14.23 -43.74
C LEU A 414 -9.30 12.99 -43.07
N SER A 415 -10.00 11.86 -43.12
CA SER A 415 -9.53 10.58 -42.57
C SER A 415 -8.25 10.08 -43.27
N GLU A 416 -8.20 10.13 -44.60
CA GLU A 416 -7.05 9.74 -45.42
C GLU A 416 -5.87 10.69 -45.24
N ARG A 417 -6.12 12.00 -45.21
CA ARG A 417 -5.08 13.03 -45.04
C ARG A 417 -4.46 13.00 -43.66
N GLU A 418 -5.23 12.74 -42.61
CA GLU A 418 -4.75 12.81 -41.23
C GLU A 418 -4.42 11.44 -40.63
N GLY A 419 -4.80 10.34 -41.29
CA GLY A 419 -4.57 8.99 -40.77
C GLY A 419 -5.44 8.70 -39.56
N TRP A 420 -6.70 9.16 -39.57
CA TRP A 420 -7.58 8.98 -38.43
C TRP A 420 -7.86 7.50 -38.21
N PHE A 421 -7.22 6.93 -37.19
CA PHE A 421 -7.56 5.62 -36.65
C PHE A 421 -8.86 5.68 -35.84
N ASN A 422 -9.93 6.23 -36.42
CA ASN A 422 -11.23 6.37 -35.75
C ASN A 422 -11.77 5.00 -35.31
N ASN A 423 -11.57 3.96 -36.12
CA ASN A 423 -12.03 2.62 -35.81
C ASN A 423 -11.28 2.09 -34.58
N LEU A 424 -9.95 2.24 -34.55
CA LEU A 424 -9.14 1.87 -33.38
C LEU A 424 -9.50 2.69 -32.15
N SER A 425 -9.71 4.00 -32.30
CA SER A 425 -10.12 4.87 -31.19
C SER A 425 -11.47 4.45 -30.61
N LYS A 426 -12.47 4.17 -31.46
CA LYS A 426 -13.78 3.66 -31.01
C LYS A 426 -13.60 2.34 -30.26
N THR A 427 -12.87 1.38 -30.83
CA THR A 427 -12.59 0.07 -30.20
C THR A 427 -11.87 0.21 -28.86
N LEU A 428 -10.92 1.14 -28.73
CA LEU A 428 -10.15 1.33 -27.51
C LEU A 428 -10.95 2.03 -26.39
N PHE A 429 -11.79 3.01 -26.74
CA PHE A 429 -12.52 3.82 -25.75
C PHE A 429 -13.96 3.35 -25.46
N GLN A 430 -14.57 2.51 -26.31
CA GLN A 430 -15.88 1.91 -26.02
C GLN A 430 -15.77 0.86 -24.91
N LEU A 431 -15.77 1.31 -23.65
CA LEU A 431 -15.70 0.41 -22.50
C LEU A 431 -17.05 -0.08 -21.97
N SER A 432 -18.19 0.52 -22.33
CA SER A 432 -19.41 0.22 -21.58
C SER A 432 -20.74 0.71 -22.17
N SER A 433 -20.89 0.88 -23.49
CA SER A 433 -22.23 1.16 -24.05
C SER A 433 -22.94 -0.09 -24.58
N GLN A 434 -22.47 -1.29 -24.19
CA GLN A 434 -23.02 -2.55 -24.67
C GLN A 434 -23.73 -3.36 -23.58
N ASP A 435 -23.77 -2.84 -22.34
CA ASP A 435 -24.44 -3.49 -21.20
C ASP A 435 -25.69 -2.72 -20.71
N ASP A 436 -26.06 -1.58 -21.34
CA ASP A 436 -27.19 -0.73 -20.89
C ASP A 436 -28.25 -0.41 -21.99
N ASP A 437 -28.07 -0.85 -23.24
CA ASP A 437 -29.03 -0.63 -24.34
C ASP A 437 -29.65 -1.97 -24.82
N ASP A 438 -30.36 -2.66 -23.92
CA ASP A 438 -31.20 -3.84 -24.20
C ASP A 438 -32.64 -3.44 -24.61
N ASP A 439 -32.79 -2.43 -25.48
CA ASP A 439 -34.09 -2.15 -26.12
C ASP A 439 -33.87 -1.81 -27.62
N ASP A 440 -34.40 -2.67 -28.49
CA ASP A 440 -34.77 -2.42 -29.90
C ASP A 440 -33.81 -2.78 -31.09
N SER A 441 -32.94 -3.80 -31.03
CA SER A 441 -32.46 -4.41 -32.31
C SER A 441 -32.16 -5.92 -32.26
N ASP A 442 -33.21 -6.74 -32.14
CA ASP A 442 -33.15 -8.20 -32.01
C ASP A 442 -32.82 -9.01 -33.28
N GLU A 443 -32.74 -8.38 -34.46
CA GLU A 443 -32.72 -9.17 -35.71
C GLU A 443 -31.29 -9.60 -36.15
N SER A 444 -30.24 -8.87 -35.74
CA SER A 444 -28.85 -9.19 -36.10
C SER A 444 -28.17 -10.18 -35.15
N THR A 445 -28.54 -10.16 -33.87
CA THR A 445 -28.03 -11.06 -32.83
C THR A 445 -28.57 -12.47 -32.98
N GLN A 446 -29.81 -12.64 -33.45
CA GLN A 446 -30.39 -13.96 -33.72
C GLN A 446 -29.64 -14.68 -34.86
N GLU A 447 -29.24 -13.99 -35.93
CA GLU A 447 -28.50 -14.62 -37.04
C GLU A 447 -27.10 -15.09 -36.61
N ALA A 448 -26.43 -14.33 -35.73
CA ALA A 448 -25.13 -14.72 -35.17
C ALA A 448 -25.24 -15.91 -34.21
N ILE A 449 -26.31 -15.97 -33.40
CA ILE A 449 -26.60 -17.10 -32.52
C ILE A 449 -26.94 -18.35 -33.35
N GLU A 450 -27.69 -18.21 -34.44
CA GLU A 450 -28.06 -19.32 -35.31
C GLU A 450 -26.84 -19.89 -36.06
N LYS A 451 -25.94 -19.03 -36.57
CA LYS A 451 -24.66 -19.46 -37.16
C LYS A 451 -23.79 -20.20 -36.14
N ARG A 452 -23.76 -19.74 -34.88
CA ARG A 452 -23.00 -20.41 -33.81
C ARG A 452 -23.59 -21.77 -33.42
N LYS A 453 -24.93 -21.91 -33.43
CA LYS A 453 -25.60 -23.21 -33.24
C LYS A 453 -25.26 -24.19 -34.36
N GLN A 454 -25.22 -23.74 -35.61
CA GLN A 454 -24.85 -24.60 -36.75
C GLN A 454 -23.41 -25.12 -36.66
N VAL A 455 -22.47 -24.30 -36.19
CA VAL A 455 -21.08 -24.72 -35.97
C VAL A 455 -20.99 -25.77 -34.85
N LEU A 456 -21.66 -25.52 -33.71
CA LEU A 456 -21.69 -26.48 -32.60
C LEU A 456 -22.35 -27.81 -32.98
N GLU A 457 -23.39 -27.78 -33.81
CA GLU A 457 -24.05 -29.00 -34.28
C GLU A 457 -23.17 -29.79 -35.26
N LYS A 458 -22.32 -29.11 -36.03
CA LYS A 458 -21.32 -29.73 -36.90
C LYS A 458 -20.20 -30.41 -36.09
N GLU A 459 -19.67 -29.74 -35.07
CA GLU A 459 -18.67 -30.34 -34.16
C GLU A 459 -19.22 -31.57 -33.42
N TYR A 460 -20.50 -31.51 -32.98
CA TYR A 460 -21.15 -32.64 -32.31
C TYR A 460 -21.35 -33.85 -33.24
N LYS A 461 -21.59 -33.61 -34.54
CA LYS A 461 -21.66 -34.67 -35.56
C LYS A 461 -20.28 -35.29 -35.80
N GLU A 462 -19.24 -34.48 -35.92
CA GLU A 462 -17.85 -34.96 -36.10
C GLU A 462 -17.37 -35.78 -34.89
N GLU A 463 -17.68 -35.38 -33.65
CA GLU A 463 -17.35 -36.17 -32.45
C GLU A 463 -18.12 -37.50 -32.40
N ARG A 464 -19.38 -37.52 -32.86
CA ARG A 464 -20.19 -38.74 -32.92
C ARG A 464 -19.68 -39.70 -34.00
N GLU A 465 -19.16 -39.18 -35.12
CA GLU A 465 -18.49 -39.95 -36.17
C GLU A 465 -17.14 -40.52 -35.70
N ALA A 466 -16.36 -39.77 -34.91
CA ALA A 466 -15.15 -40.25 -34.26
C ALA A 466 -15.41 -41.39 -33.24
N LYS A 467 -16.51 -41.31 -32.49
CA LYS A 467 -16.94 -42.41 -31.60
C LYS A 467 -17.45 -43.62 -32.37
N ASN A 468 -18.08 -43.41 -33.53
CA ASN A 468 -18.53 -44.49 -34.40
C ASN A 468 -17.38 -45.21 -35.13
N THR A 469 -16.30 -44.51 -35.47
CA THR A 469 -15.08 -45.14 -36.04
C THR A 469 -14.37 -46.05 -35.02
N GLY A 470 -14.31 -45.65 -33.74
CA GLY A 470 -13.84 -46.53 -32.66
C GLY A 470 -14.69 -47.80 -32.48
N ARG A 471 -16.02 -47.70 -32.63
CA ARG A 471 -16.93 -48.87 -32.65
C ARG A 471 -16.73 -49.76 -33.88
N LYS A 472 -16.39 -49.19 -35.03
CA LYS A 472 -16.10 -49.94 -36.27
C LYS A 472 -14.87 -50.83 -36.13
N TYR A 473 -13.83 -50.37 -35.42
CA TYR A 473 -12.64 -51.18 -35.09
C TYR A 473 -12.94 -52.35 -34.15
N ILE A 474 -13.82 -52.14 -33.17
CA ILE A 474 -14.27 -53.22 -32.26
C ILE A 474 -15.11 -54.25 -33.02
N LEU A 475 -15.96 -53.80 -33.95
CA LEU A 475 -16.76 -54.68 -34.82
C LEU A 475 -15.91 -55.42 -35.86
N SER A 476 -14.84 -54.82 -36.41
CA SER A 476 -13.93 -55.52 -37.32
C SER A 476 -13.10 -56.57 -36.57
N ALA A 477 -12.65 -56.29 -35.34
CA ALA A 477 -11.99 -57.28 -34.48
C ALA A 477 -12.94 -58.42 -34.07
N MET A 478 -14.23 -58.15 -33.87
CA MET A 478 -15.25 -59.19 -33.66
C MET A 478 -15.56 -59.99 -34.93
N ARG A 479 -15.54 -59.36 -36.11
CA ARG A 479 -15.76 -60.03 -37.40
C ARG A 479 -14.56 -60.90 -37.80
N ALA A 480 -13.33 -60.46 -37.53
CA ALA A 480 -12.11 -61.27 -37.71
C ALA A 480 -12.12 -62.54 -36.82
N LYS A 481 -12.70 -62.44 -35.61
CA LYS A 481 -12.94 -63.62 -34.75
C LYS A 481 -13.97 -64.61 -35.30
N MET A 482 -14.83 -64.21 -36.24
CA MET A 482 -15.80 -65.12 -36.88
C MET A 482 -15.27 -65.75 -38.18
N THR A 483 -14.23 -65.20 -38.81
CA THR A 483 -13.72 -65.66 -40.11
C THR A 483 -12.56 -66.65 -40.04
N GLY A 484 -12.13 -67.04 -38.84
CA GLY A 484 -11.22 -68.19 -38.68
C GLY A 484 -9.81 -68.00 -39.24
N GLU A 485 -9.35 -66.77 -39.43
CA GLU A 485 -7.90 -66.51 -39.57
C GLU A 485 -7.28 -66.57 -38.17
N GLU A 486 -6.45 -67.59 -37.95
CA GLU A 486 -5.62 -67.74 -36.75
C GLU A 486 -4.56 -66.63 -36.71
N ILE A 487 -4.98 -65.44 -36.31
CA ILE A 487 -4.08 -64.48 -35.69
C ILE A 487 -3.84 -65.03 -34.28
N ASP A 488 -2.58 -65.24 -33.90
CA ASP A 488 -2.19 -65.60 -32.53
C ASP A 488 -2.42 -64.39 -31.61
N VAL A 489 -3.70 -64.15 -31.31
CA VAL A 489 -4.23 -63.09 -30.46
C VAL A 489 -3.56 -63.12 -29.08
N GLN A 490 -3.06 -64.29 -28.66
CA GLN A 490 -2.44 -64.50 -27.38
C GLN A 490 -0.99 -63.99 -27.37
N ALA A 491 -0.24 -64.16 -28.45
CA ALA A 491 1.08 -63.55 -28.63
C ALA A 491 1.00 -62.00 -28.68
N GLU A 492 0.04 -61.46 -29.41
CA GLU A 492 -0.10 -60.00 -29.57
C GLU A 492 -0.60 -59.32 -28.28
N LEU A 493 -1.54 -59.96 -27.55
CA LEU A 493 -1.93 -59.50 -26.20
C LEU A 493 -0.77 -59.52 -25.22
N LYS A 494 0.08 -60.55 -25.26
CA LYS A 494 1.25 -60.66 -24.38
C LYS A 494 2.32 -59.61 -24.70
N GLN A 495 2.47 -59.24 -25.97
CA GLN A 495 3.38 -58.18 -26.39
C GLN A 495 2.86 -56.80 -25.93
N LEU A 496 1.55 -56.56 -26.05
CA LEU A 496 0.90 -55.32 -25.63
C LEU A 496 0.91 -55.16 -24.09
N GLU A 497 0.73 -56.26 -23.34
CA GLU A 497 0.86 -56.28 -21.89
C GLU A 497 2.30 -55.99 -21.44
N LYS A 498 3.30 -56.57 -22.12
CA LYS A 498 4.72 -56.29 -21.85
C LYS A 498 5.08 -54.84 -22.13
N GLU A 499 4.54 -54.24 -23.20
CA GLU A 499 4.74 -52.83 -23.51
C GLU A 499 4.07 -51.91 -22.48
N GLN A 500 2.85 -52.23 -22.04
CA GLN A 500 2.19 -51.46 -20.97
C GLN A 500 2.92 -51.59 -19.63
N GLN A 501 3.45 -52.77 -19.30
CA GLN A 501 4.22 -52.98 -18.07
C GLN A 501 5.56 -52.23 -18.11
N ALA A 502 6.23 -52.19 -19.28
CA ALA A 502 7.42 -51.39 -19.48
C ALA A 502 7.14 -49.88 -19.33
N LYS A 503 6.02 -49.40 -19.91
CA LYS A 503 5.59 -48.01 -19.75
C LYS A 503 5.28 -47.66 -18.28
N ARG A 504 4.61 -48.55 -17.54
CA ARG A 504 4.36 -48.35 -16.10
C ARG A 504 5.65 -48.28 -15.30
N LYS A 505 6.59 -49.21 -15.53
CA LYS A 505 7.90 -49.19 -14.85
C LYS A 505 8.70 -47.93 -15.15
N ALA A 506 8.73 -47.48 -16.42
CA ALA A 506 9.41 -46.25 -16.79
C ALA A 506 8.80 -45.02 -16.09
N LEU A 507 7.47 -44.98 -16.00
CA LEU A 507 6.74 -43.90 -15.34
C LEU A 507 6.96 -43.91 -13.81
N ASP A 508 6.97 -45.09 -13.19
CA ASP A 508 7.27 -45.26 -11.76
C ASP A 508 8.73 -44.87 -11.43
N GLU A 509 9.70 -45.22 -12.28
CA GLU A 509 11.10 -44.81 -12.15
C GLU A 509 11.28 -43.29 -12.31
N GLU A 510 10.55 -42.67 -13.25
CA GLU A 510 10.56 -41.22 -13.42
C GLU A 510 9.96 -40.50 -12.21
N LEU A 511 8.85 -41.03 -11.68
CA LEU A 511 8.18 -40.49 -10.50
C LEU A 511 9.05 -40.65 -9.24
N ALA A 512 9.80 -41.76 -9.12
CA ALA A 512 10.78 -41.95 -8.06
C ALA A 512 11.95 -40.95 -8.17
N LYS A 513 12.48 -40.71 -9.38
CA LYS A 513 13.51 -39.69 -9.62
C LYS A 513 13.02 -38.28 -9.27
N GLN A 514 11.77 -37.94 -9.61
CA GLN A 514 11.18 -36.66 -9.24
C GLN A 514 11.02 -36.50 -7.72
N LYS A 515 10.55 -37.54 -7.01
CA LYS A 515 10.44 -37.54 -5.55
C LYS A 515 11.80 -37.37 -4.87
N GLN A 516 12.83 -38.06 -5.36
CA GLN A 516 14.19 -37.94 -4.84
C GLN A 516 14.76 -36.53 -5.06
N ALA A 517 14.60 -35.97 -6.26
CA ALA A 517 15.04 -34.60 -6.55
C ALA A 517 14.33 -33.53 -5.69
N LEU A 518 13.06 -33.73 -5.36
CA LEU A 518 12.33 -32.86 -4.42
C LEU A 518 12.87 -32.97 -3.00
N LYS A 519 13.13 -34.20 -2.52
CA LYS A 519 13.73 -34.45 -1.21
C LYS A 519 15.09 -33.78 -1.07
N ASP A 520 15.93 -33.86 -2.09
CA ASP A 520 17.25 -33.23 -2.11
C ASP A 520 17.16 -31.70 -2.13
N LYS A 521 16.18 -31.13 -2.86
CA LYS A 521 15.89 -29.69 -2.83
C LYS A 521 15.41 -29.21 -1.45
N ILE A 522 14.57 -29.98 -0.76
CA ILE A 522 14.10 -29.65 0.59
C ILE A 522 15.26 -29.69 1.58
N ASN A 523 16.14 -30.69 1.50
CA ASN A 523 17.31 -30.80 2.38
C ASN A 523 18.33 -29.67 2.13
N ALA A 524 18.56 -29.30 0.86
CA ALA A 524 19.41 -28.17 0.52
C ALA A 524 18.84 -26.84 1.03
N LYS A 525 17.51 -26.68 1.02
CA LYS A 525 16.84 -25.51 1.60
C LYS A 525 16.96 -25.45 3.13
N LYS A 526 16.80 -26.60 3.81
CA LYS A 526 16.97 -26.67 5.27
C LYS A 526 18.38 -26.27 5.71
N ARG A 527 19.42 -26.75 5.01
CA ARG A 527 20.82 -26.36 5.28
C ARG A 527 21.05 -24.86 5.09
N LYS A 528 20.55 -24.29 3.99
CA LYS A 528 20.63 -22.83 3.75
C LYS A 528 19.83 -22.00 4.76
N GLY A 529 18.78 -22.56 5.35
CA GLY A 529 18.04 -21.91 6.44
C GLY A 529 18.86 -21.88 7.72
N GLN A 530 19.47 -23.00 8.09
CA GLN A 530 20.33 -23.12 9.27
C GLN A 530 21.57 -22.23 9.18
N GLU A 531 22.26 -22.21 8.02
CA GLU A 531 23.41 -21.31 7.80
C GLU A 531 23.02 -19.82 7.93
N LYS A 532 21.83 -19.42 7.47
CA LYS A 532 21.35 -18.04 7.63
C LYS A 532 20.98 -17.70 9.07
N GLU A 533 20.41 -18.63 9.81
CA GLU A 533 20.07 -18.45 11.21
C GLU A 533 21.34 -18.30 12.06
N GLU A 534 22.37 -19.10 11.79
CA GLU A 534 23.70 -18.95 12.39
C GLU A 534 24.32 -17.59 12.06
N GLU A 535 24.28 -17.13 10.81
CA GLU A 535 24.74 -15.79 10.41
C GLU A 535 23.96 -14.66 11.11
N GLU A 536 22.65 -14.81 11.31
CA GLU A 536 21.81 -13.83 12.00
C GLU A 536 22.11 -13.77 13.50
N ILE A 537 22.36 -14.91 14.14
CA ILE A 537 22.79 -14.99 15.55
C ILE A 537 24.16 -14.32 15.73
N GLU A 538 25.12 -14.57 14.83
CA GLU A 538 26.44 -13.93 14.86
C GLU A 538 26.34 -12.41 14.66
N ALA A 539 25.50 -11.96 13.72
CA ALA A 539 25.26 -10.54 13.48
C ALA A 539 24.60 -9.85 14.68
N TYR A 540 23.66 -10.52 15.34
CA TYR A 540 23.02 -10.03 16.55
C TYR A 540 24.02 -9.91 17.71
N HIS A 541 24.89 -10.90 17.89
CA HIS A 541 25.94 -10.87 18.90
C HIS A 541 26.94 -9.72 18.66
N LEU A 542 27.33 -9.49 17.40
CA LEU A 542 28.20 -8.36 17.04
C LEU A 542 27.53 -7.00 17.31
N LEU A 543 26.23 -6.88 17.04
CA LEU A 543 25.45 -5.67 17.32
C LEU A 543 25.37 -5.38 18.83
N MET A 544 25.11 -6.40 19.63
CA MET A 544 25.11 -6.33 21.11
C MET A 544 26.46 -5.85 21.64
N LEU A 545 27.56 -6.40 21.12
CA LEU A 545 28.92 -5.98 21.49
C LEU A 545 29.16 -4.51 21.16
N GLN A 546 28.69 -4.05 19.99
CA GLN A 546 28.82 -2.66 19.56
C GLN A 546 27.99 -1.70 20.42
N GLN A 547 26.77 -2.08 20.81
CA GLN A 547 25.93 -1.30 21.73
C GLN A 547 26.59 -1.17 23.10
N SER A 548 27.13 -2.28 23.65
CA SER A 548 27.85 -2.25 24.92
C SER A 548 29.07 -1.31 24.89
N GLN A 549 29.81 -1.27 23.77
CA GLN A 549 30.93 -0.33 23.60
C GLN A 549 30.45 1.12 23.51
N ALA A 550 29.34 1.38 22.83
CA ALA A 550 28.75 2.71 22.72
C ALA A 550 28.27 3.21 24.09
N GLU A 551 27.61 2.36 24.89
CA GLU A 551 27.18 2.70 26.24
C GLU A 551 28.37 3.02 27.16
N LYS A 552 29.43 2.20 27.14
CA LYS A 552 30.66 2.47 27.88
C LYS A 552 31.30 3.80 27.49
N SER A 553 31.29 4.14 26.19
CA SER A 553 31.81 5.43 25.72
C SER A 553 30.97 6.62 26.18
N LYS A 554 29.63 6.45 26.22
CA LYS A 554 28.70 7.48 26.70
C LYS A 554 28.85 7.70 28.20
N GLU A 555 28.95 6.63 28.97
CA GLU A 555 29.18 6.69 30.42
C GLU A 555 30.51 7.37 30.76
N ALA A 556 31.57 7.11 30.00
CA ALA A 556 32.85 7.80 30.15
C ALA A 556 32.73 9.32 29.91
N VAL A 557 32.02 9.72 28.86
CA VAL A 557 31.80 11.14 28.53
C VAL A 557 30.93 11.83 29.58
N ASP A 558 29.86 11.19 30.04
CA ASP A 558 28.97 11.77 31.05
C ASP A 558 29.65 11.84 32.42
N GLY A 559 30.50 10.86 32.76
CA GLY A 559 31.39 10.91 33.92
C GLY A 559 32.37 12.08 33.85
N GLU A 560 32.93 12.39 32.67
CA GLU A 560 33.84 13.53 32.49
C GLU A 560 33.11 14.88 32.60
N LYS A 561 31.90 15.00 32.02
CA LYS A 561 31.04 16.19 32.20
C LYS A 561 30.68 16.42 33.66
N SER A 562 30.34 15.36 34.39
CA SER A 562 30.04 15.44 35.83
C SER A 562 31.26 15.94 36.61
N ARG A 563 32.46 15.42 36.33
CA ARG A 563 33.72 15.91 36.93
C ARG A 563 33.98 17.38 36.60
N GLN A 564 33.72 17.84 35.38
CA GLN A 564 33.88 19.24 35.00
C GLN A 564 32.85 20.15 35.70
N SER A 565 31.61 19.69 35.83
CA SER A 565 30.54 20.38 36.57
C SER A 565 30.90 20.54 38.05
N ASN A 566 31.37 19.48 38.70
CA ASN A 566 31.77 19.51 40.10
C ASN A 566 32.94 20.49 40.32
N LYS A 567 33.97 20.46 39.44
CA LYS A 567 35.07 21.44 39.48
C LYS A 567 34.59 22.88 39.34
N LEU A 568 33.54 23.13 38.57
CA LEU A 568 32.96 24.46 38.42
C LEU A 568 32.22 24.89 39.70
N GLN A 569 31.41 23.99 40.27
CA GLN A 569 30.70 24.24 41.53
C GLN A 569 31.66 24.51 42.68
N ASP A 570 32.75 23.74 42.80
CA ASP A 570 33.79 23.95 43.80
C ASP A 570 34.47 25.32 43.64
N LYS A 571 34.79 25.72 42.41
CA LYS A 571 35.32 27.08 42.13
C LYS A 571 34.34 28.19 42.53
N ILE A 572 33.05 27.98 42.31
CA ILE A 572 32.02 28.95 42.72
C ILE A 572 31.93 29.01 44.26
N ARG A 573 32.00 27.86 44.93
CA ARG A 573 31.97 27.78 46.39
C ARG A 573 33.18 28.49 47.02
N LEU A 574 34.39 28.21 46.52
CA LEU A 574 35.62 28.88 46.96
C LEU A 574 35.53 30.40 46.77
N ARG A 575 35.01 30.88 45.64
CA ARG A 575 34.79 32.33 45.44
C ARG A 575 33.78 32.94 46.41
N LYS A 576 32.74 32.18 46.79
CA LYS A 576 31.76 32.65 47.78
C LYS A 576 32.39 32.71 49.18
N GLU A 577 33.15 31.69 49.56
CA GLU A 577 33.90 31.64 50.82
C GLU A 577 34.94 32.77 50.89
N GLU A 578 35.68 33.03 49.81
CA GLU A 578 36.65 34.13 49.74
C GLU A 578 35.99 35.51 49.85
N ARG A 579 34.83 35.70 49.21
CA ARG A 579 34.02 36.92 49.38
C ARG A 579 33.50 37.08 50.81
N MET A 580 33.08 36.00 51.46
CA MET A 580 32.63 36.03 52.85
C MET A 580 33.79 36.35 53.79
N ARG A 581 34.97 35.76 53.55
CA ARG A 581 36.18 36.04 54.33
C ARG A 581 36.62 37.50 54.17
N LEU A 582 36.62 38.03 52.94
CA LEU A 582 36.90 39.44 52.66
C LEU A 582 35.87 40.37 53.31
N LYS A 583 34.59 40.00 53.35
CA LYS A 583 33.55 40.78 54.07
C LYS A 583 33.79 40.78 55.59
N GLN A 584 34.21 39.65 56.16
CA GLN A 584 34.54 39.56 57.58
C GLN A 584 35.82 40.34 57.91
N GLU A 585 36.86 40.24 57.07
CA GLU A 585 38.11 41.00 57.22
C GLU A 585 37.92 42.51 57.03
N ALA A 586 36.94 42.94 56.21
CA ALA A 586 36.61 44.35 55.99
C ALA A 586 35.72 44.98 57.09
N GLY A 587 35.34 44.23 58.13
CA GLY A 587 34.62 44.78 59.29
C GLY A 587 33.26 45.42 58.98
N MET A 588 32.61 45.04 57.87
CA MET A 588 31.27 45.57 57.55
C MET A 588 30.19 44.81 58.34
N PRO A 589 29.36 45.50 59.14
CA PRO A 589 28.28 44.85 59.87
C PRO A 589 27.25 44.27 58.90
N ALA A 590 26.84 43.03 59.16
CA ALA A 590 25.77 42.36 58.46
C ALA A 590 24.42 42.93 58.92
N SER A 591 24.01 44.06 58.36
CA SER A 591 22.63 44.56 58.50
C SER A 591 21.82 44.17 57.26
N GLU A 592 20.90 43.25 57.50
CA GLU A 592 19.49 43.25 57.09
C GLU A 592 19.11 43.43 55.61
N GLU A 593 18.39 42.41 55.16
CA GLU A 593 17.31 42.42 54.18
C GLU A 593 16.87 43.79 53.68
N GLU A 594 16.96 44.02 52.37
CA GLU A 594 15.92 44.80 51.71
C GLU A 594 15.83 44.58 50.19
N SER A 595 14.59 44.28 49.80
CA SER A 595 13.87 44.74 48.61
C SER A 595 14.50 44.57 47.22
N ASN A 596 13.84 43.69 46.47
CA ASN A 596 13.67 43.79 45.02
C ASN A 596 13.06 45.16 44.65
N SER A 597 13.88 46.08 44.19
CA SER A 597 13.42 47.22 43.39
C SER A 597 14.46 47.56 42.32
N ARG A 598 14.16 47.13 41.09
CA ARG A 598 14.79 47.62 39.86
C ARG A 598 14.69 49.15 39.79
N PRO A 599 15.77 49.87 39.46
CA PRO A 599 15.65 51.16 38.80
C PRO A 599 16.09 51.06 37.33
N SER A 600 15.16 51.50 36.51
CA SER A 600 15.30 52.05 35.17
C SER A 600 16.62 52.80 34.94
N THR A 601 17.23 52.52 33.79
CA THR A 601 18.37 53.22 33.19
C THR A 601 17.97 54.62 32.74
N VAL A 602 18.52 55.68 33.36
CA VAL A 602 18.69 56.99 32.73
C VAL A 602 20.01 57.63 33.19
N ASP A 603 20.69 58.22 32.20
CA ASP A 603 21.94 58.97 32.16
C ASP A 603 22.35 59.83 33.36
N SER A 604 23.67 59.85 33.66
CA SER A 604 24.55 61.03 33.48
C SER A 604 25.79 61.06 34.42
N LYS A 605 26.96 61.25 33.81
CA LYS A 605 28.08 62.17 34.17
C LYS A 605 28.69 62.18 35.60
N GLY A 606 29.83 61.47 35.74
CA GLY A 606 31.09 61.81 36.50
C GLY A 606 31.04 62.14 38.01
N PRO A 607 32.18 62.25 38.76
CA PRO A 607 33.59 61.86 38.52
C PRO A 607 34.10 60.78 39.53
N PRO A 608 35.32 60.20 39.41
CA PRO A 608 35.86 59.27 40.40
C PRO A 608 36.79 59.96 41.43
N PRO A 609 36.82 59.55 42.70
CA PRO A 609 38.01 59.64 43.55
C PRO A 609 38.79 58.31 43.44
N LEU A 610 40.02 58.29 42.93
CA LEU A 610 41.31 58.56 43.63
C LEU A 610 41.59 57.59 44.81
N PHE A 611 42.77 56.94 44.73
CA PHE A 611 43.42 55.97 45.65
C PHE A 611 43.09 54.48 45.42
N SER A 612 43.78 53.79 44.49
CA SER A 612 45.13 53.17 44.57
C SER A 612 45.18 51.83 45.30
N LEU A 613 45.52 50.75 44.58
CA LEU A 613 46.41 49.68 45.06
C LEU A 613 46.95 48.90 43.85
N HIS A 614 48.25 49.03 43.66
CA HIS A 614 49.02 48.43 42.57
C HIS A 614 48.99 46.91 42.64
N ARG A 615 48.61 46.28 41.52
CA ARG A 615 48.97 44.90 41.23
C ARG A 615 49.85 44.93 39.98
N GLU A 616 51.14 44.77 40.17
CA GLU A 616 52.10 44.52 39.10
C GLU A 616 51.67 43.23 38.38
N LYS A 617 50.94 43.42 37.28
CA LYS A 617 50.84 42.39 36.25
C LYS A 617 51.97 42.68 35.29
N THR A 618 52.92 41.76 35.21
CA THR A 618 53.82 41.63 34.06
C THR A 618 52.95 41.37 32.83
N VAL A 619 52.40 42.43 32.25
CA VAL A 619 51.79 42.42 30.93
C VAL A 619 52.95 42.48 29.96
N VAL A 620 53.29 41.34 29.38
CA VAL A 620 54.06 41.32 28.14
C VAL A 620 53.15 42.00 27.11
N ASN A 621 53.32 43.31 26.92
CA ASN A 621 52.76 44.02 25.79
C ASN A 621 53.47 43.49 24.55
N VAL A 622 52.96 42.38 24.01
CA VAL A 622 53.21 42.05 22.61
C VAL A 622 52.33 43.03 21.84
N ASP A 623 52.93 44.06 21.27
CA ASP A 623 52.29 44.95 20.31
C ASP A 623 52.00 44.14 19.03
N ILE A 624 51.02 43.24 19.12
CA ILE A 624 50.46 42.53 17.99
C ILE A 624 49.66 43.58 17.23
N THR A 625 50.18 44.01 16.09
CA THR A 625 49.48 44.94 15.20
C THR A 625 48.09 44.40 14.89
N GLU A 626 47.13 45.29 14.71
CA GLU A 626 45.74 44.89 14.48
C GLU A 626 45.62 43.94 13.26
N ASP A 627 46.50 44.12 12.26
CA ASP A 627 46.65 43.22 11.11
C ASP A 627 47.04 41.78 11.51
N GLN A 628 47.93 41.61 12.49
CA GLN A 628 48.30 40.28 12.99
C GLN A 628 47.16 39.63 13.79
N LYS A 629 46.39 40.41 14.55
CA LYS A 629 45.17 39.89 15.23
C LYS A 629 44.12 39.47 14.21
N GLN A 630 43.90 40.29 13.18
CA GLN A 630 42.97 39.98 12.09
C GLN A 630 43.42 38.72 11.34
N ALA A 631 44.73 38.55 11.11
CA ALA A 631 45.28 37.36 10.47
C ALA A 631 45.10 36.08 11.30
N VAL A 632 45.36 36.15 12.62
CA VAL A 632 45.14 35.02 13.54
C VAL A 632 43.65 34.69 13.65
N PHE A 633 42.79 35.70 13.74
CA PHE A 633 41.34 35.52 13.76
C PHE A 633 40.83 34.87 12.47
N ASN A 634 41.26 35.36 11.31
CA ASN A 634 40.88 34.78 10.01
C ASN A 634 41.37 33.33 9.87
N LYS A 635 42.57 33.03 10.38
CA LYS A 635 43.11 31.66 10.41
C LYS A 635 42.25 30.76 11.31
N LEU A 636 41.90 31.22 12.50
CA LEU A 636 41.06 30.48 13.44
C LEU A 636 39.65 30.23 12.88
N VAL A 637 39.04 31.23 12.25
CA VAL A 637 37.73 31.08 11.60
C VAL A 637 37.81 30.05 10.47
N ARG A 638 38.84 30.10 9.61
CA ARG A 638 39.03 29.11 8.54
C ARG A 638 39.24 27.69 9.09
N GLU A 639 40.02 27.54 10.15
CA GLU A 639 40.22 26.24 10.82
C GLU A 639 38.91 25.73 11.44
N GLN A 640 38.15 26.59 12.09
CA GLN A 640 36.85 26.24 12.68
C GLN A 640 35.82 25.86 11.60
N THR A 641 35.76 26.59 10.48
CA THR A 641 34.89 26.25 9.34
C THR A 641 35.31 24.91 8.72
N SER A 642 36.61 24.70 8.51
CA SER A 642 37.12 23.43 7.98
C SER A 642 36.81 22.23 8.89
N LEU A 643 36.88 22.41 10.22
CA LEU A 643 36.49 21.38 11.18
C LEU A 643 34.99 21.11 11.14
N HIS A 644 34.15 22.15 11.07
CA HIS A 644 32.70 21.97 10.94
C HIS A 644 32.32 21.25 9.65
N ASP A 645 32.95 21.58 8.52
CA ASP A 645 32.73 20.91 7.24
C ASP A 645 33.12 19.42 7.31
N LYS A 646 34.25 19.10 7.96
CA LYS A 646 34.67 17.70 8.18
C LYS A 646 33.69 16.93 9.07
N ILE A 647 33.20 17.55 10.14
CA ILE A 647 32.19 16.93 11.02
C ILE A 647 30.89 16.69 10.25
N LYS A 648 30.45 17.66 9.45
CA LYS A 648 29.25 17.53 8.62
C LYS A 648 29.39 16.42 7.58
N GLN A 649 30.53 16.36 6.87
CA GLN A 649 30.81 15.27 5.92
C GLN A 649 30.83 13.90 6.60
N GLN A 650 31.42 13.78 7.80
CA GLN A 650 31.39 12.52 8.55
C GLN A 650 29.97 12.13 8.96
N GLN A 651 29.14 13.09 9.38
CA GLN A 651 27.73 12.83 9.70
C GLN A 651 26.93 12.39 8.47
N GLU A 652 27.12 13.04 7.33
CA GLU A 652 26.49 12.65 6.06
C GLU A 652 26.91 11.24 5.63
N GLN A 653 28.20 10.90 5.73
CA GLN A 653 28.68 9.54 5.45
C GLN A 653 28.08 8.49 6.39
N GLN A 654 27.94 8.80 7.68
CA GLN A 654 27.29 7.89 8.64
C GLN A 654 25.79 7.71 8.35
N GLN A 655 25.08 8.80 8.03
CA GLN A 655 23.67 8.76 7.65
C GLN A 655 23.47 7.97 6.35
N GLU A 656 24.32 8.17 5.34
CA GLU A 656 24.27 7.40 4.10
C GLU A 656 24.55 5.92 4.35
N MET A 657 25.52 5.59 5.21
CA MET A 657 25.80 4.20 5.59
C MET A 657 24.62 3.55 6.31
N LEU A 658 23.97 4.26 7.23
CA LEU A 658 22.77 3.79 7.92
C LEU A 658 21.60 3.59 6.96
N LYS A 659 21.39 4.54 6.04
CA LYS A 659 20.37 4.44 4.99
C LYS A 659 20.60 3.21 4.11
N ARG A 660 21.83 2.99 3.63
CA ARG A 660 22.20 1.79 2.85
C ARG A 660 22.00 0.49 3.64
N ARG A 661 22.27 0.48 4.96
CA ARG A 661 22.02 -0.68 5.82
C ARG A 661 20.52 -0.96 6.00
N LEU A 662 19.72 0.09 6.18
CA LEU A 662 18.27 -0.03 6.28
C LEU A 662 17.65 -0.52 4.98
N ASP A 663 18.06 0.01 3.83
CA ASP A 663 17.57 -0.43 2.51
C ASP A 663 17.94 -1.89 2.23
N LYS A 664 19.17 -2.31 2.59
CA LYS A 664 19.57 -3.73 2.50
C LYS A 664 18.74 -4.62 3.43
N SER A 665 18.48 -4.19 4.66
CA SER A 665 17.65 -4.94 5.61
C SER A 665 16.20 -5.05 5.13
N ARG A 666 15.65 -3.95 4.60
CA ARG A 666 14.32 -3.92 4.00
C ARG A 666 14.21 -4.85 2.79
N GLY A 667 15.17 -4.80 1.87
CA GLY A 667 15.21 -5.72 0.72
C GLY A 667 15.30 -7.18 1.14
N LYS A 668 16.08 -7.50 2.20
CA LYS A 668 16.12 -8.86 2.77
C LYS A 668 14.76 -9.29 3.34
N LYS A 669 14.10 -8.43 4.13
CA LYS A 669 12.77 -8.71 4.70
C LYS A 669 11.69 -8.86 3.62
N GLU A 670 11.72 -8.02 2.58
CA GLU A 670 10.80 -8.13 1.44
C GLU A 670 11.01 -9.44 0.66
N MET A 671 12.27 -9.86 0.46
CA MET A 671 12.56 -11.17 -0.14
C MET A 671 12.11 -12.34 0.73
N GLN A 672 12.32 -12.27 2.05
CA GLN A 672 11.86 -13.30 3.00
C GLN A 672 10.33 -13.38 3.03
N ALA A 673 9.63 -12.24 3.08
CA ALA A 673 8.17 -12.19 3.03
C ALA A 673 7.63 -12.78 1.72
N LYS A 674 8.29 -12.48 0.59
CA LYS A 674 7.95 -13.06 -0.71
C LYS A 674 8.22 -14.57 -0.74
N GLU A 675 9.30 -15.06 -0.16
CA GLU A 675 9.59 -16.50 -0.07
C GLU A 675 8.57 -17.22 0.82
N ILE A 676 8.16 -16.64 1.95
CA ILE A 676 7.12 -17.20 2.83
C ILE A 676 5.76 -17.23 2.11
N MET A 677 5.39 -16.17 1.39
CA MET A 677 4.19 -16.16 0.57
C MET A 677 4.24 -17.23 -0.53
N ASP A 678 5.35 -17.34 -1.27
CA ASP A 678 5.54 -18.37 -2.28
C ASP A 678 5.49 -19.79 -1.69
N MET A 679 6.00 -20.00 -0.46
CA MET A 679 5.89 -21.29 0.24
C MET A 679 4.46 -21.59 0.68
N SER A 680 3.74 -20.60 1.23
CA SER A 680 2.33 -20.77 1.58
C SER A 680 1.48 -21.09 0.36
N GLU A 681 1.71 -20.43 -0.78
CA GLU A 681 1.00 -20.73 -2.02
C GLU A 681 1.29 -22.13 -2.53
N ARG A 682 2.54 -22.62 -2.39
CA ARG A 682 2.90 -23.99 -2.75
C ARG A 682 2.23 -25.02 -1.82
N GLN A 683 2.24 -24.77 -0.51
CA GLN A 683 1.55 -25.64 0.46
C GLN A 683 0.03 -25.67 0.22
N LYS A 684 -0.59 -24.51 -0.07
CA LYS A 684 -2.01 -24.44 -0.47
C LYS A 684 -2.26 -25.26 -1.74
N LYS A 685 -1.43 -25.11 -2.78
CA LYS A 685 -1.55 -25.89 -4.03
C LYS A 685 -1.37 -27.39 -3.79
N GLU A 686 -0.43 -27.78 -2.94
CA GLU A 686 -0.16 -29.18 -2.62
C GLU A 686 -1.30 -29.80 -1.81
N TYR A 687 -1.83 -29.08 -0.82
CA TYR A 687 -3.02 -29.49 -0.05
C TYR A 687 -4.25 -29.65 -0.94
N HIS A 688 -4.50 -28.69 -1.85
CA HIS A 688 -5.58 -28.82 -2.82
C HIS A 688 -5.39 -30.03 -3.72
N LYS A 689 -4.17 -30.27 -4.20
CA LYS A 689 -3.83 -31.44 -5.02
C LYS A 689 -4.08 -32.74 -4.26
N THR A 690 -3.64 -32.86 -3.00
CA THR A 690 -3.90 -34.07 -2.19
C THR A 690 -5.38 -34.27 -1.93
N LYS A 691 -6.13 -33.19 -1.69
CA LYS A 691 -7.59 -33.27 -1.47
C LYS A 691 -8.33 -33.71 -2.74
N THR A 692 -7.92 -33.23 -3.91
CA THR A 692 -8.46 -33.70 -5.20
C THR A 692 -8.10 -35.16 -5.46
N GLU A 693 -6.85 -35.57 -5.23
CA GLU A 693 -6.42 -36.95 -5.40
C GLU A 693 -7.17 -37.92 -4.46
N GLU A 694 -7.44 -37.51 -3.22
CA GLU A 694 -8.22 -38.31 -2.27
C GLU A 694 -9.69 -38.41 -2.69
N ARG A 695 -10.29 -37.32 -3.17
CA ARG A 695 -11.65 -37.34 -3.74
C ARG A 695 -11.73 -38.29 -4.94
N ASP A 696 -10.72 -38.26 -5.81
CA ASP A 696 -10.64 -39.14 -6.98
C ASP A 696 -10.47 -40.60 -6.56
N ARG A 697 -9.68 -40.89 -5.50
CA ARG A 697 -9.59 -42.24 -4.91
C ARG A 697 -10.92 -42.72 -4.36
N GLN A 698 -11.65 -41.88 -3.64
CA GLN A 698 -12.97 -42.22 -3.12
C GLN A 698 -13.97 -42.49 -4.25
N LEU A 699 -13.96 -41.67 -5.31
CA LEU A 699 -14.76 -41.89 -6.51
C LEU A 699 -14.40 -43.22 -7.19
N GLN A 700 -13.10 -43.54 -7.34
CA GLN A 700 -12.65 -44.81 -7.90
C GLN A 700 -13.07 -46.01 -7.03
N GLN A 701 -12.95 -45.92 -5.70
CA GLN A 701 -13.40 -46.99 -4.80
C GLN A 701 -14.92 -47.20 -4.90
N MET A 702 -15.70 -46.13 -4.99
CA MET A 702 -17.15 -46.21 -5.20
C MET A 702 -17.48 -46.84 -6.56
N GLN A 703 -16.82 -46.42 -7.64
CA GLN A 703 -16.98 -47.02 -8.96
C GLN A 703 -16.62 -48.52 -8.97
N GLN A 704 -15.57 -48.92 -8.25
CA GLN A 704 -15.22 -50.34 -8.08
C GLN A 704 -16.29 -51.11 -7.30
N ARG A 705 -16.86 -50.53 -6.23
CA ARG A 705 -17.98 -51.13 -5.48
C ARG A 705 -19.21 -51.31 -6.37
N ILE A 706 -19.58 -50.29 -7.15
CA ILE A 706 -20.71 -50.34 -8.10
C ILE A 706 -20.45 -51.41 -9.17
N SER A 707 -19.26 -51.44 -9.76
CA SER A 707 -18.88 -52.44 -10.77
C SER A 707 -18.90 -53.87 -10.21
N LYS A 708 -18.40 -54.08 -8.98
CA LYS A 708 -18.44 -55.39 -8.30
C LYS A 708 -19.87 -55.81 -7.97
N HIS A 709 -20.73 -54.86 -7.56
CA HIS A 709 -22.14 -55.13 -7.34
C HIS A 709 -22.88 -55.49 -8.63
N ARG A 710 -22.60 -54.76 -9.73
CA ARG A 710 -23.16 -55.06 -11.07
C ARG A 710 -22.69 -56.40 -11.63
N ALA A 711 -21.44 -56.79 -11.36
CA ALA A 711 -20.92 -58.10 -11.76
C ALA A 711 -21.57 -59.24 -10.96
N ARG A 712 -21.85 -59.05 -9.67
CA ARG A 712 -22.57 -60.03 -8.83
C ARG A 712 -24.06 -60.14 -9.17
N SER A 713 -24.71 -59.05 -9.56
CA SER A 713 -26.11 -59.09 -9.99
C SER A 713 -26.30 -59.60 -11.42
N ARG A 714 -25.21 -59.78 -12.18
CA ARG A 714 -25.17 -60.57 -13.43
C ARG A 714 -24.63 -61.98 -13.17
N SER A 715 -25.22 -62.68 -12.19
CA SER A 715 -25.09 -64.14 -12.14
C SER A 715 -25.98 -64.74 -13.23
N PRO A 716 -25.47 -65.61 -14.12
CA PRO A 716 -26.24 -66.20 -15.19
C PRO A 716 -27.14 -67.30 -14.65
N ASN A 717 -28.28 -66.93 -14.06
CA ASN A 717 -29.36 -67.88 -13.80
C ASN A 717 -30.11 -68.13 -15.11
N ASN A 718 -29.57 -69.06 -15.88
CA ASN A 718 -30.25 -70.26 -16.37
C ASN A 718 -31.79 -70.23 -16.31
N MET A 719 -32.42 -69.48 -17.22
CA MET A 719 -33.83 -69.68 -17.57
C MET A 719 -33.90 -70.82 -18.58
N GLY A 720 -33.82 -72.06 -18.07
CA GLY A 720 -34.30 -73.23 -18.78
C GLY A 720 -35.82 -73.14 -18.90
N ALA A 721 -36.29 -72.49 -19.97
CA ALA A 721 -37.68 -72.56 -20.38
C ALA A 721 -37.89 -73.90 -21.11
N SER A 722 -38.44 -74.88 -20.40
CA SER A 722 -38.99 -76.09 -21.03
C SER A 722 -40.26 -75.73 -21.83
N PRO A 723 -40.47 -76.34 -23.01
CA PRO A 723 -41.67 -76.12 -23.81
C PRO A 723 -42.85 -76.92 -23.24
N ILE A 724 -44.00 -76.27 -23.09
CA ILE A 724 -45.28 -76.91 -22.78
C ILE A 724 -45.85 -77.47 -24.09
N PRO A 725 -46.31 -78.73 -24.16
CA PRO A 725 -46.81 -79.34 -25.39
C PRO A 725 -48.23 -78.90 -25.71
N GLU A 726 -48.49 -78.76 -27.00
CA GLU A 726 -49.81 -78.79 -27.62
C GLU A 726 -50.53 -80.13 -27.33
N ASP A 727 -51.86 -80.05 -27.41
CA ASP A 727 -52.84 -81.10 -27.67
C ASP A 727 -53.64 -81.76 -26.51
N GLN A 728 -54.95 -81.51 -26.62
CA GLN A 728 -56.11 -82.41 -26.60
C GLN A 728 -57.20 -82.24 -25.50
N GLU A 729 -58.40 -82.00 -26.05
CA GLU A 729 -59.79 -82.01 -25.55
C GLU A 729 -60.33 -80.86 -24.69
#